data_AF-A0AA88RDG3-F1
#
_entry.id   AF-A0AA88RDG3-F1
#
_cell.length_a   1.000
_cell.length_b   1.000
_cell.length_c   1.000
_cell.angle_alpha   90.00
_cell.angle_beta   90.00
_cell.angle_gamma   90.00
#
_symmetry.space_group_name_H-M   'P 1'
#
loop_
_entity.id
_entity.type
_entity.pdbx_description
1 polymer ?
#
loop_
_entity_poly.entity_id
_entity_poly.type
_entity_poly.pdbx_seq_one_letter_code
_entity_poly.pdbx_strand_id
1 'polypeptide(L)'
;NLRAYPFFMFLCSDLIAQGETHIERAVKLKENVRMMHEKLEEEAPLHRLELIDTVQRLGISYHFGFEIKKILESIYRCDHRSSRWNEADLYAIALEFRLLRQHGYEVPQEVFRRFTDESGMFKECLCEDTRGILYLYEATYLSIPGESILDEARDFTTKHLKENLNDKNIGQNLAMLVRHSLELPLHWRMLRLEACWFIDAYGRSEDMNSNLLDLAKLDFNMVQAIHQDDLKHMSRWWKSTRLGEKMTFSRDRLMENFLWTVGVIFEPEFQYFRRMSTKVNTLITTIDDLYDVYGTLEELELFTNAVERWDVNEMERVPDYMRICFLALYNSINEMAYDTLKERGFNIIPYLKNAWTDLCKCYLLEAKWYKSGYTPTLEEYINNAWISISAPVILTHIYFFADNPTTEESLAYLEKYPNIIRWSSMILRLSDDLGTSQDELQRGDNPKSIQCYMHETGASEEDAREHISHLISETWKKMNEDRVASSLFNQTFIGAAINLARTAQCMYQHGDGHGIQDRETKDRVLSLLINPIPLGSTNGETHRERAVKLKEDVRMMLNKVQEAAPLHRLKLIDTVQRLGISYHFGVEIKKILESIYHYDHRSYRWNKEDLYALALEFRLLRQHGYEVPHDVFRRFTDESGKFKACLCEDTRGILYLYEATYLSIPGESILDEARDFTTKHLKESLNDKNIAQNLAMLVRHSLELPLHCRMLRLEACWFIDVYGKSEDMNTTLLDLAKLDFNMWADLCKSYLLQAKWYKSGYIPTLEEYINNAWISVTGPVMLIHAYFFAENPITKEALVCLEKNPNIIRWPSMILRLSNDLIGTSQDELQRGDNPKSIQCYMHETGASEEDAREHIKHLISETWKKLNEDRVASSLFNQTFIDAAVNLARTAQCMYQHGDGHGIEDRETKDRVLSLFINPIPLGSDNRSGNN
;
A
#
# COMPACT_ATOMS: atom_id res chain seq x y z
N ASN A 1 10.43 7.68 -4.11
CA ASN A 1 11.69 7.28 -4.75
C ASN A 1 11.89 5.80 -4.44
N LEU A 2 11.88 4.93 -5.44
CA LEU A 2 12.00 3.47 -5.28
C LEU A 2 13.39 3.02 -4.79
N ARG A 3 14.38 3.94 -4.77
CA ARG A 3 15.75 3.69 -4.27
C ARG A 3 15.94 4.02 -2.78
N ALA A 4 14.87 4.39 -2.06
CA ALA A 4 14.97 4.79 -0.66
C ALA A 4 15.06 3.56 0.26
N TYR A 5 16.15 2.80 0.20
CA TYR A 5 16.31 1.58 1.00
C TYR A 5 16.10 1.71 2.52
N PRO A 6 16.38 2.86 3.16
CA PRO A 6 15.99 3.06 4.55
C PRO A 6 14.48 2.97 4.76
N PHE A 7 13.66 3.49 3.83
CA PHE A 7 12.19 3.41 3.89
C PHE A 7 11.70 1.95 3.93
N PHE A 8 12.33 1.06 3.16
CA PHE A 8 11.94 -0.36 3.15
C PHE A 8 12.22 -1.09 4.46
N MET A 9 13.26 -0.66 5.20
CA MET A 9 13.53 -1.19 6.55
C MET A 9 12.43 -0.81 7.55
N PHE A 10 11.61 0.21 7.25
CA PHE A 10 10.47 0.66 8.06
C PHE A 10 9.09 0.18 7.56
N LEU A 11 9.01 -0.58 6.47
CA LEU A 11 7.73 -1.12 5.97
C LEU A 11 7.14 -2.13 6.97
N CYS A 12 6.38 -1.69 7.96
CA CYS A 12 5.49 -2.55 8.73
C CYS A 12 4.09 -2.37 8.17
N SER A 13 3.49 -3.42 7.59
CA SER A 13 2.05 -3.39 7.38
C SER A 13 1.37 -3.45 8.75
N ASP A 14 0.32 -2.64 8.93
CA ASP A 14 -0.49 -2.60 10.16
C ASP A 14 -1.07 -3.98 10.54
N LEU A 15 -1.08 -4.94 9.60
CA LEU A 15 -1.46 -6.34 9.80
C LEU A 15 -0.52 -7.08 10.76
N ILE A 16 0.77 -6.74 10.83
CA ILE A 16 1.70 -7.36 11.79
C ILE A 16 1.35 -6.94 13.24
N ALA A 17 0.77 -5.75 13.43
CA ALA A 17 0.33 -5.26 14.73
C ALA A 17 -1.08 -5.74 15.14
N GLN A 18 -1.87 -6.27 14.21
CA GLN A 18 -3.25 -6.76 14.42
C GLN A 18 -3.42 -8.26 14.11
N GLY A 19 -2.30 -8.99 14.00
CA GLY A 19 -2.18 -10.27 13.30
C GLY A 19 -3.17 -11.36 13.70
N GLU A 20 -3.44 -11.54 15.00
CA GLU A 20 -4.34 -12.61 15.47
C GLU A 20 -5.78 -12.43 14.96
N THR A 21 -6.33 -11.22 15.05
CA THR A 21 -7.72 -10.94 14.64
C THR A 21 -7.97 -11.08 13.14
N HIS A 22 -6.97 -10.74 12.32
CA HIS A 22 -7.07 -10.83 10.86
C HIS A 22 -6.89 -12.27 10.36
N ILE A 23 -5.99 -13.04 11.00
CA ILE A 23 -5.81 -14.46 10.67
C ILE A 23 -7.09 -15.24 10.98
N GLU A 24 -7.70 -15.04 12.15
CA GLU A 24 -8.96 -15.68 12.52
C GLU A 24 -10.10 -15.32 11.54
N ARG A 25 -10.20 -14.04 11.17
CA ARG A 25 -11.19 -13.58 10.18
C ARG A 25 -10.94 -14.23 8.81
N ALA A 26 -9.69 -14.29 8.35
CA ALA A 26 -9.34 -14.93 7.08
C ALA A 26 -9.69 -16.42 7.09
N VAL A 27 -9.41 -17.14 8.17
CA VAL A 27 -9.77 -18.56 8.33
C VAL A 27 -11.29 -18.75 8.22
N LYS A 28 -12.07 -17.92 8.93
CA LYS A 28 -13.54 -17.98 8.86
C LYS A 28 -14.07 -17.67 7.45
N LEU A 29 -13.51 -16.68 6.78
CA LEU A 29 -13.92 -16.32 5.42
C LEU A 29 -13.56 -17.41 4.41
N LYS A 30 -12.38 -18.04 4.53
CA LYS A 30 -12.01 -19.20 3.71
C LYS A 30 -13.02 -20.33 3.87
N GLU A 31 -13.43 -20.62 5.10
CA GLU A 31 -14.43 -21.66 5.35
C GLU A 31 -15.80 -21.31 4.75
N ASN A 32 -16.20 -20.03 4.83
CA ASN A 32 -17.42 -19.57 4.16
C ASN A 32 -17.38 -19.82 2.64
N VAL A 33 -16.23 -19.61 2.00
CA VAL A 33 -16.06 -19.84 0.56
C VAL A 33 -16.05 -21.34 0.24
N ARG A 34 -15.45 -22.20 1.07
CA ARG A 34 -15.57 -23.66 0.93
C ARG A 34 -17.03 -24.12 0.98
N MET A 35 -17.79 -23.65 1.95
CA MET A 35 -19.22 -23.92 2.04
C MET A 35 -20.00 -23.42 0.83
N MET A 36 -19.55 -22.35 0.15
CA MET A 36 -20.16 -21.93 -1.13
C MET A 36 -19.90 -22.95 -2.24
N HIS A 37 -18.68 -23.46 -2.37
CA HIS A 37 -18.37 -24.52 -3.33
C HIS A 37 -19.21 -25.78 -3.11
N GLU A 38 -19.41 -26.17 -1.85
CA GLU A 38 -20.25 -27.32 -1.49
C GLU A 38 -21.73 -27.09 -1.82
N LYS A 39 -22.28 -25.92 -1.48
CA LYS A 39 -23.69 -25.59 -1.77
C LYS A 39 -23.99 -25.59 -3.27
N LEU A 40 -23.04 -25.16 -4.09
CA LEU A 40 -23.19 -25.15 -5.54
C LEU A 40 -23.00 -26.53 -6.18
N GLU A 41 -22.68 -27.60 -5.42
CA GLU A 41 -22.48 -28.94 -5.97
C GLU A 41 -23.74 -29.50 -6.64
N GLU A 42 -24.92 -29.10 -6.15
CA GLU A 42 -26.25 -29.46 -6.70
C GLU A 42 -26.79 -28.46 -7.74
N GLU A 43 -26.10 -27.34 -7.97
CA GLU A 43 -26.54 -26.30 -8.90
C GLU A 43 -26.09 -26.53 -10.36
N ALA A 44 -26.63 -25.72 -11.27
CA ALA A 44 -26.25 -25.74 -12.67
C ALA A 44 -24.72 -25.50 -12.83
N PRO A 45 -24.06 -26.16 -13.80
CA PRO A 45 -22.61 -26.03 -14.02
C PRO A 45 -22.13 -24.58 -14.18
N LEU A 46 -22.97 -23.70 -14.73
CA LEU A 46 -22.63 -22.29 -14.95
C LEU A 46 -22.28 -21.56 -13.64
N HIS A 47 -23.10 -21.65 -12.60
CA HIS A 47 -22.83 -20.96 -11.33
C HIS A 47 -21.53 -21.45 -10.66
N ARG A 48 -21.22 -22.74 -10.81
CA ARG A 48 -19.96 -23.33 -10.32
C ARG A 48 -18.76 -22.76 -11.06
N LEU A 49 -18.86 -22.58 -12.38
CA LEU A 49 -17.82 -21.98 -13.21
C LEU A 49 -17.64 -20.48 -12.91
N GLU A 50 -18.74 -19.75 -12.70
CA GLU A 50 -18.70 -18.33 -12.31
C GLU A 50 -18.02 -18.10 -10.96
N LEU A 51 -18.27 -18.98 -9.98
CA LEU A 51 -17.56 -18.93 -8.71
C LEU A 51 -16.05 -19.18 -8.89
N ILE A 52 -15.68 -20.18 -9.70
CA ILE A 52 -14.26 -20.46 -9.99
C ILE A 52 -13.60 -19.25 -10.65
N ASP A 53 -14.23 -18.67 -11.67
CA ASP A 53 -13.70 -17.50 -12.36
C ASP A 53 -13.50 -16.31 -11.41
N THR A 54 -14.52 -16.04 -10.59
CA THR A 54 -14.49 -14.97 -9.59
C THR A 54 -13.35 -15.18 -8.59
N VAL A 55 -13.22 -16.39 -8.03
CA VAL A 55 -12.18 -16.74 -7.05
C VAL A 55 -10.78 -16.67 -7.67
N GLN A 56 -10.62 -17.06 -8.94
CA GLN A 56 -9.36 -16.93 -9.67
C GLN A 56 -8.98 -15.46 -9.91
N ARG A 57 -9.92 -14.66 -10.43
CA ARG A 57 -9.68 -13.25 -10.74
C ARG A 57 -9.48 -12.41 -9.48
N LEU A 58 -10.08 -12.78 -8.35
CA LEU A 58 -9.82 -12.16 -7.04
C LEU A 58 -8.45 -12.54 -6.44
N GLY A 59 -7.70 -13.46 -7.06
CA GLY A 59 -6.36 -13.85 -6.62
C GLY A 59 -6.34 -14.71 -5.35
N ILE A 60 -7.45 -15.38 -5.02
CA ILE A 60 -7.60 -16.22 -3.82
C ILE A 60 -7.77 -17.71 -4.12
N SER A 61 -7.71 -18.10 -5.40
CA SER A 61 -7.89 -19.49 -5.86
C SER A 61 -6.87 -20.49 -5.33
N TYR A 62 -5.67 -20.04 -4.97
CA TYR A 62 -4.63 -20.91 -4.43
C TYR A 62 -5.02 -21.55 -3.09
N HIS A 63 -6.00 -20.99 -2.35
CA HIS A 63 -6.57 -21.62 -1.15
C HIS A 63 -7.56 -22.76 -1.44
N PHE A 64 -8.04 -22.86 -2.68
CA PHE A 64 -9.16 -23.72 -3.09
C PHE A 64 -8.81 -24.64 -4.27
N GLY A 65 -7.52 -24.93 -4.46
CA GLY A 65 -7.03 -25.70 -5.61
C GLY A 65 -7.66 -27.11 -5.71
N PHE A 66 -7.94 -27.74 -4.58
CA PHE A 66 -8.58 -29.06 -4.54
C PHE A 66 -10.05 -28.99 -5.00
N GLU A 67 -10.81 -28.04 -4.45
CA GLU A 67 -12.22 -27.81 -4.76
C GLU A 67 -12.39 -27.45 -6.24
N ILE A 68 -11.58 -26.52 -6.75
CA ILE A 68 -11.58 -26.11 -8.16
C ILE A 68 -11.31 -27.32 -9.06
N LYS A 69 -10.28 -28.11 -8.76
CA LYS A 69 -9.95 -29.31 -9.55
C LYS A 69 -11.09 -30.33 -9.54
N LYS A 70 -11.67 -30.63 -8.37
CA LYS A 70 -12.80 -31.56 -8.24
C LYS A 70 -13.99 -31.11 -9.09
N ILE A 71 -14.32 -29.82 -9.05
CA ILE A 71 -15.44 -29.24 -9.82
C ILE A 71 -15.19 -29.35 -11.32
N LEU A 72 -14.01 -28.92 -11.79
CA LEU A 72 -13.68 -28.96 -13.22
C LEU A 72 -13.61 -30.40 -13.74
N GLU A 73 -13.08 -31.34 -12.97
CA GLU A 73 -13.05 -32.76 -13.32
C GLU A 73 -14.46 -33.37 -13.44
N SER A 74 -15.40 -32.91 -12.61
CA SER A 74 -16.81 -33.30 -12.64
C SER A 74 -17.60 -32.68 -13.80
N ILE A 75 -17.22 -31.47 -14.25
CA ILE A 75 -17.82 -30.78 -15.42
C ILE A 75 -17.21 -31.31 -16.72
N TYR A 76 -15.91 -31.61 -16.70
CA TYR A 76 -15.29 -32.64 -17.52
C TYR A 76 -15.96 -33.99 -17.26
N ARG A 77 -15.65 -35.12 -17.87
CA ARG A 77 -16.29 -36.43 -17.57
C ARG A 77 -17.84 -36.58 -17.59
N CYS A 78 -18.66 -35.53 -17.65
CA CYS A 78 -20.11 -35.64 -17.66
C CYS A 78 -20.59 -36.25 -18.98
N ASP A 79 -21.31 -37.37 -18.92
CA ASP A 79 -21.74 -38.16 -20.09
C ASP A 79 -22.63 -37.38 -21.07
N HIS A 80 -23.32 -36.33 -20.60
CA HIS A 80 -24.23 -35.49 -21.38
C HIS A 80 -23.62 -34.15 -21.80
N ARG A 81 -22.29 -34.01 -21.77
CA ARG A 81 -21.58 -32.78 -22.11
C ARG A 81 -21.90 -32.25 -23.51
N SER A 82 -21.90 -33.12 -24.52
CA SER A 82 -22.19 -32.72 -25.91
C SER A 82 -23.62 -32.22 -26.07
N SER A 83 -24.60 -32.86 -25.44
CA SER A 83 -25.98 -32.37 -25.38
C SER A 83 -26.11 -31.07 -24.60
N ARG A 84 -25.40 -30.90 -23.48
CA ARG A 84 -25.39 -29.66 -22.70
C ARG A 84 -24.85 -28.47 -23.51
N TRP A 85 -23.77 -28.68 -24.27
CA TRP A 85 -23.23 -27.68 -25.16
C TRP A 85 -24.15 -27.33 -26.33
N ASN A 86 -25.13 -28.17 -26.67
CA ASN A 86 -26.13 -27.86 -27.69
C ASN A 86 -27.29 -27.00 -27.14
N GLU A 87 -27.44 -26.92 -25.82
CA GLU A 87 -28.50 -26.16 -25.14
C GLU A 87 -28.00 -24.86 -24.47
N ALA A 88 -26.72 -24.77 -24.14
CA ALA A 88 -26.12 -23.61 -23.46
C ALA A 88 -26.01 -22.35 -24.35
N ASP A 89 -25.94 -21.16 -23.74
CA ASP A 89 -25.67 -19.91 -24.45
C ASP A 89 -24.16 -19.70 -24.74
N LEU A 90 -23.82 -18.63 -25.47
CA LEU A 90 -22.44 -18.32 -25.84
C LEU A 90 -21.55 -18.09 -24.61
N TYR A 91 -22.08 -17.33 -23.64
CA TYR A 91 -21.39 -17.01 -22.39
C TYR A 91 -20.97 -18.27 -21.62
N ALA A 92 -21.90 -19.19 -21.40
CA ALA A 92 -21.66 -20.41 -20.64
C ALA A 92 -20.63 -21.33 -21.33
N ILE A 93 -20.73 -21.50 -22.66
CA ILE A 93 -19.79 -22.33 -23.42
C ILE A 93 -18.39 -21.71 -23.42
N ALA A 94 -18.29 -20.39 -23.62
CA ALA A 94 -17.02 -19.70 -23.63
C ALA A 94 -16.32 -19.76 -22.26
N LEU A 95 -17.07 -19.56 -21.17
CA LEU A 95 -16.55 -19.69 -19.81
C LEU A 95 -16.09 -21.12 -19.49
N GLU A 96 -16.91 -22.12 -19.81
CA GLU A 96 -16.56 -23.53 -19.60
C GLU A 96 -15.31 -23.92 -20.40
N PHE A 97 -15.26 -23.53 -21.68
CA PHE A 97 -14.11 -23.75 -22.56
C PHE A 97 -12.84 -23.14 -21.97
N ARG A 98 -12.90 -21.85 -21.57
CA ARG A 98 -11.75 -21.13 -21.03
C ARG A 98 -11.23 -21.80 -19.77
N LEU A 99 -12.09 -22.05 -18.79
CA LEU A 99 -11.68 -22.64 -17.52
C LEU A 99 -11.15 -24.06 -17.70
N LEU A 100 -11.79 -24.90 -18.52
CA LEU A 100 -11.31 -26.26 -18.78
C LEU A 100 -9.91 -26.25 -19.44
N ARG A 101 -9.72 -25.49 -20.52
CA ARG A 101 -8.40 -25.43 -21.19
C ARG A 101 -7.32 -24.82 -20.30
N GLN A 102 -7.66 -23.79 -19.53
CA GLN A 102 -6.73 -23.20 -18.56
C GLN A 102 -6.29 -24.23 -17.52
N HIS A 103 -7.10 -25.23 -17.18
CA HIS A 103 -6.72 -26.31 -16.27
C HIS A 103 -6.18 -27.57 -16.96
N GLY A 104 -5.83 -27.47 -18.26
CA GLY A 104 -5.19 -28.56 -19.01
C GLY A 104 -6.16 -29.61 -19.53
N TYR A 105 -7.47 -29.35 -19.53
CA TYR A 105 -8.44 -30.25 -20.12
C TYR A 105 -8.57 -30.02 -21.63
N GLU A 106 -8.58 -31.09 -22.40
CA GLU A 106 -8.82 -31.03 -23.85
C GLU A 106 -10.29 -30.73 -24.15
N VAL A 107 -10.54 -29.57 -24.77
CA VAL A 107 -11.86 -29.14 -25.25
C VAL A 107 -11.72 -28.71 -26.70
N PRO A 108 -12.44 -29.30 -27.67
CA PRO A 108 -12.30 -28.97 -29.10
C PRO A 108 -12.87 -27.59 -29.43
N GLN A 109 -12.29 -26.87 -30.41
CA GLN A 109 -12.84 -25.60 -30.91
C GLN A 109 -14.24 -25.73 -31.53
N GLU A 110 -14.60 -26.94 -31.97
CA GLU A 110 -15.88 -27.29 -32.60
C GLU A 110 -17.11 -26.94 -31.75
N VAL A 111 -16.94 -26.78 -30.44
CA VAL A 111 -18.02 -26.33 -29.54
C VAL A 111 -18.63 -24.99 -29.96
N PHE A 112 -17.88 -24.16 -30.69
CA PHE A 112 -18.34 -22.87 -31.17
C PHE A 112 -19.05 -22.91 -32.53
N ARG A 113 -19.04 -24.03 -33.27
CA ARG A 113 -19.68 -24.13 -34.61
C ARG A 113 -21.18 -23.85 -34.62
N ARG A 114 -21.88 -24.04 -33.48
CA ARG A 114 -23.31 -23.70 -33.40
C ARG A 114 -23.59 -22.20 -33.50
N PHE A 115 -22.58 -21.38 -33.21
CA PHE A 115 -22.64 -19.92 -33.27
C PHE A 115 -22.24 -19.38 -34.64
N THR A 116 -21.90 -20.25 -35.60
CA THR A 116 -21.64 -19.88 -36.99
C THR A 116 -22.85 -20.14 -37.87
N ASP A 117 -22.97 -19.39 -38.97
CA ASP A 117 -23.97 -19.56 -40.01
C ASP A 117 -23.60 -20.69 -41.01
N GLU A 118 -24.39 -20.85 -42.07
CA GLU A 118 -24.19 -21.88 -43.10
C GLU A 118 -22.90 -21.67 -43.91
N SER A 119 -22.34 -20.46 -43.92
CA SER A 119 -21.07 -20.13 -44.57
C SER A 119 -19.85 -20.39 -43.68
N GLY A 120 -20.09 -20.72 -42.40
CA GLY A 120 -19.04 -20.93 -41.41
C GLY A 120 -18.65 -19.68 -40.63
N MET A 121 -19.27 -18.52 -40.91
CA MET A 121 -18.98 -17.25 -40.23
C MET A 121 -19.78 -17.09 -38.95
N PHE A 122 -19.23 -16.44 -37.91
CA PHE A 122 -19.98 -16.15 -36.68
C PHE A 122 -21.23 -15.31 -36.96
N LYS A 123 -22.36 -15.70 -36.37
CA LYS A 123 -23.66 -15.06 -36.60
C LYS A 123 -23.66 -13.62 -36.08
N GLU A 124 -24.04 -12.67 -36.94
CA GLU A 124 -24.08 -11.24 -36.56
C GLU A 124 -25.01 -10.97 -35.36
N CYS A 125 -26.09 -11.75 -35.17
CA CYS A 125 -27.01 -11.57 -34.04
C CYS A 125 -26.37 -11.79 -32.66
N LEU A 126 -25.16 -12.36 -32.59
CA LEU A 126 -24.41 -12.49 -31.34
C LEU A 126 -23.94 -11.12 -30.81
N CYS A 127 -23.89 -10.07 -31.66
CA CYS A 127 -23.48 -8.72 -31.27
C CYS A 127 -24.38 -8.10 -30.18
N GLU A 128 -25.62 -8.57 -30.06
CA GLU A 128 -26.57 -8.16 -29.02
C GLU A 128 -26.17 -8.68 -27.62
N ASP A 129 -25.47 -9.81 -27.53
CA ASP A 129 -24.95 -10.38 -26.27
C ASP A 129 -23.48 -9.99 -26.05
N THR A 130 -23.28 -8.75 -25.57
CA THR A 130 -21.93 -8.24 -25.29
C THR A 130 -21.19 -9.08 -24.24
N ARG A 131 -21.90 -9.67 -23.27
CA ARG A 131 -21.26 -10.53 -22.24
C ARG A 131 -20.78 -11.83 -22.85
N GLY A 132 -21.59 -12.48 -23.69
CA GLY A 132 -21.18 -13.68 -24.44
C GLY A 132 -19.99 -13.41 -25.35
N ILE A 133 -19.98 -12.29 -26.08
CA ILE A 133 -18.85 -11.88 -26.93
C ILE A 133 -17.58 -11.66 -26.11
N LEU A 134 -17.67 -10.98 -24.96
CA LEU A 134 -16.52 -10.74 -24.09
C LEU A 134 -15.89 -12.06 -23.61
N TYR A 135 -16.70 -13.02 -23.17
CA TYR A 135 -16.17 -14.29 -22.69
C TYR A 135 -15.66 -15.17 -23.83
N LEU A 136 -16.26 -15.08 -25.03
CA LEU A 136 -15.71 -15.72 -26.24
C LEU A 136 -14.35 -15.12 -26.59
N TYR A 137 -14.22 -13.79 -26.58
CA TYR A 137 -12.94 -13.09 -26.79
C TYR A 137 -11.86 -13.65 -25.86
N GLU A 138 -12.14 -13.71 -24.56
CA GLU A 138 -11.21 -14.25 -23.56
C GLU A 138 -10.87 -15.72 -23.79
N ALA A 139 -11.85 -16.52 -24.22
CA ALA A 139 -11.65 -17.93 -24.54
C ALA A 139 -10.73 -18.13 -25.76
N THR A 140 -10.78 -17.23 -26.76
CA THR A 140 -9.96 -17.36 -27.97
C THR A 140 -8.46 -17.33 -27.68
N TYR A 141 -8.01 -16.70 -26.60
CA TYR A 141 -6.60 -16.62 -26.23
C TYR A 141 -6.02 -17.93 -25.67
N LEU A 142 -6.87 -18.95 -25.51
CA LEU A 142 -6.45 -20.34 -25.27
C LEU A 142 -6.37 -21.18 -26.55
N SER A 143 -6.35 -20.56 -27.73
CA SER A 143 -6.15 -21.29 -28.97
C SER A 143 -4.78 -21.94 -29.04
N ILE A 144 -4.71 -23.07 -29.73
CA ILE A 144 -3.48 -23.79 -30.10
C ILE A 144 -3.28 -23.73 -31.64
N PRO A 145 -2.11 -24.10 -32.18
CA PRO A 145 -1.86 -24.03 -33.61
C PRO A 145 -2.89 -24.86 -34.41
N GLY A 146 -3.40 -24.30 -35.51
CA GLY A 146 -4.37 -24.96 -36.40
C GLY A 146 -5.85 -24.69 -36.07
N GLU A 147 -6.15 -23.91 -35.03
CA GLU A 147 -7.54 -23.63 -34.61
C GLU A 147 -8.16 -22.39 -35.27
N SER A 148 -8.45 -22.50 -36.57
CA SER A 148 -9.04 -21.44 -37.38
C SER A 148 -10.37 -20.87 -36.82
N ILE A 149 -11.23 -21.68 -36.19
CA ILE A 149 -12.50 -21.20 -35.64
C ILE A 149 -12.25 -20.19 -34.52
N LEU A 150 -11.22 -20.42 -33.69
CA LEU A 150 -10.88 -19.51 -32.60
C LEU A 150 -10.18 -18.24 -33.09
N ASP A 151 -9.42 -18.34 -34.19
CA ASP A 151 -8.82 -17.18 -34.83
C ASP A 151 -9.92 -16.28 -35.45
N GLU A 152 -10.85 -16.86 -36.20
CA GLU A 152 -12.03 -16.13 -36.73
C GLU A 152 -12.91 -15.56 -35.60
N ALA A 153 -13.11 -16.32 -34.51
CA ALA A 153 -13.82 -15.85 -33.33
C ALA A 153 -13.12 -14.63 -32.69
N ARG A 154 -11.79 -14.61 -32.67
CA ARG A 154 -11.02 -13.50 -32.08
C ARG A 154 -11.21 -12.24 -32.89
N ASP A 155 -11.17 -12.33 -34.22
CA ASP A 155 -11.39 -11.19 -35.11
C ASP A 155 -12.82 -10.66 -34.98
N PHE A 156 -13.81 -11.57 -35.03
CA PHE A 156 -15.22 -11.24 -34.85
C PHE A 156 -15.47 -10.53 -33.52
N THR A 157 -15.03 -11.12 -32.41
CA THR A 157 -15.26 -10.56 -31.07
C THR A 157 -14.50 -9.25 -30.87
N THR A 158 -13.26 -9.12 -31.34
CA THR A 158 -12.47 -7.88 -31.23
C THR A 158 -13.17 -6.72 -31.92
N LYS A 159 -13.68 -6.94 -33.14
CA LYS A 159 -14.44 -5.93 -33.90
C LYS A 159 -15.68 -5.49 -33.12
N HIS A 160 -16.52 -6.43 -32.71
CA HIS A 160 -17.79 -6.09 -32.06
C HIS A 160 -17.62 -5.54 -30.65
N LEU A 161 -16.61 -5.96 -29.88
CA LEU A 161 -16.32 -5.34 -28.58
C LEU A 161 -15.93 -3.86 -28.74
N LYS A 162 -15.14 -3.51 -29.76
CA LYS A 162 -14.80 -2.11 -30.07
C LYS A 162 -16.03 -1.30 -30.48
N GLU A 163 -16.93 -1.90 -31.26
CA GLU A 163 -18.20 -1.27 -31.66
C GLU A 163 -19.14 -1.07 -30.46
N ASN A 164 -19.30 -2.08 -29.62
CA ASN A 164 -20.20 -2.08 -28.46
C ASN A 164 -19.77 -1.07 -27.39
N LEU A 165 -18.48 -0.69 -27.31
CA LEU A 165 -18.02 0.41 -26.45
C LEU A 165 -18.60 1.78 -26.83
N ASN A 166 -19.13 1.94 -28.04
CA ASN A 166 -19.83 3.14 -28.47
C ASN A 166 -21.33 3.12 -28.12
N ASP A 167 -21.88 1.95 -27.75
CA ASP A 167 -23.25 1.86 -27.27
C ASP A 167 -23.35 2.45 -25.86
N LYS A 168 -24.29 3.37 -25.67
CA LYS A 168 -24.55 3.99 -24.37
C LYS A 168 -25.27 3.03 -23.39
N ASN A 169 -25.83 1.92 -23.89
CA ASN A 169 -26.62 0.97 -23.12
C ASN A 169 -25.83 -0.23 -22.56
N ILE A 170 -24.56 -0.41 -22.95
CA ILE A 170 -23.69 -1.53 -22.53
C ILE A 170 -23.56 -1.70 -21.00
N GLY A 171 -23.87 -0.65 -20.22
CA GLY A 171 -23.69 -0.64 -18.78
C GLY A 171 -22.23 -0.36 -18.38
N GLN A 172 -22.05 0.41 -17.32
CA GLN A 172 -20.71 0.92 -16.94
C GLN A 172 -19.73 -0.20 -16.54
N ASN A 173 -20.21 -1.19 -15.77
CA ASN A 173 -19.39 -2.31 -15.31
C ASN A 173 -18.93 -3.21 -16.48
N LEU A 174 -19.83 -3.50 -17.42
CA LEU A 174 -19.49 -4.32 -18.59
C LEU A 174 -18.56 -3.56 -19.55
N ALA A 175 -18.81 -2.26 -19.81
CA ALA A 175 -17.88 -1.44 -20.60
C ALA A 175 -16.47 -1.40 -20.00
N MET A 176 -16.37 -1.32 -18.67
CA MET A 176 -15.09 -1.36 -17.97
C MET A 176 -14.38 -2.70 -18.18
N LEU A 177 -15.08 -3.82 -18.06
CA LEU A 177 -14.54 -5.16 -18.35
C LEU A 177 -14.09 -5.29 -19.81
N VAL A 178 -14.89 -4.80 -20.76
CA VAL A 178 -14.54 -4.83 -22.20
C VAL A 178 -13.29 -4.02 -22.49
N ARG A 179 -13.16 -2.80 -21.95
CA ARG A 179 -11.95 -1.98 -22.12
C ARG A 179 -10.73 -2.66 -21.54
N HIS A 180 -10.88 -3.26 -20.35
CA HIS A 180 -9.82 -4.03 -19.72
C HIS A 180 -9.42 -5.21 -20.62
N SER A 181 -10.34 -6.09 -21.00
CA SER A 181 -10.00 -7.23 -21.87
C SER A 181 -9.35 -6.84 -23.21
N LEU A 182 -9.81 -5.76 -23.85
CA LEU A 182 -9.23 -5.26 -25.11
C LEU A 182 -7.83 -4.64 -24.96
N GLU A 183 -7.47 -4.17 -23.77
CA GLU A 183 -6.13 -3.64 -23.47
C GLU A 183 -5.10 -4.77 -23.37
N LEU A 184 -5.48 -5.89 -22.73
CA LEU A 184 -4.74 -7.14 -22.67
C LEU A 184 -5.74 -8.24 -22.24
N PRO A 185 -5.78 -9.41 -22.89
CA PRO A 185 -6.72 -10.46 -22.52
C PRO A 185 -6.33 -11.10 -21.18
N LEU A 186 -7.32 -11.60 -20.44
CA LEU A 186 -7.15 -12.20 -19.11
C LEU A 186 -6.09 -13.29 -19.08
N HIS A 187 -6.01 -14.13 -20.12
CA HIS A 187 -5.01 -15.22 -20.19
C HIS A 187 -3.57 -14.71 -20.24
N TRP A 188 -3.34 -13.49 -20.72
CA TRP A 188 -2.03 -12.88 -20.88
C TRP A 188 -1.68 -11.93 -19.72
N ARG A 189 -2.60 -11.66 -18.81
CA ARG A 189 -2.40 -10.74 -17.68
C ARG A 189 -1.60 -11.35 -16.54
N MET A 190 -0.74 -10.53 -15.92
CA MET A 190 -0.10 -10.85 -14.66
C MET A 190 -1.16 -11.01 -13.56
N LEU A 191 -1.23 -12.21 -12.97
CA LEU A 191 -2.31 -12.63 -12.05
C LEU A 191 -2.49 -11.67 -10.87
N ARG A 192 -1.38 -11.20 -10.30
CA ARG A 192 -1.45 -10.36 -9.10
C ARG A 192 -1.95 -8.94 -9.38
N LEU A 193 -1.67 -8.40 -10.57
CA LEU A 193 -2.23 -7.13 -11.02
C LEU A 193 -3.70 -7.27 -11.38
N GLU A 194 -4.08 -8.37 -12.05
CA GLU A 194 -5.50 -8.69 -12.29
C GLU A 194 -6.26 -8.77 -10.96
N ALA A 195 -5.71 -9.42 -9.94
CA ALA A 195 -6.34 -9.47 -8.62
C ALA A 195 -6.54 -8.08 -8.00
N CYS A 196 -5.53 -7.21 -8.07
CA CYS A 196 -5.64 -5.85 -7.55
C CYS A 196 -6.75 -5.05 -8.27
N TRP A 197 -6.82 -5.15 -9.59
CA TRP A 197 -7.83 -4.47 -10.40
C TRP A 197 -9.23 -5.06 -10.17
N PHE A 198 -9.33 -6.39 -10.19
CA PHE A 198 -10.60 -7.10 -10.10
C PHE A 198 -11.23 -7.01 -8.71
N ILE A 199 -10.44 -6.86 -7.64
CA ILE A 199 -10.98 -6.58 -6.29
C ILE A 199 -11.80 -5.29 -6.29
N ASP A 200 -11.32 -4.23 -6.96
CA ASP A 200 -12.05 -2.97 -7.08
C ASP A 200 -13.26 -3.12 -8.03
N ALA A 201 -13.06 -3.73 -9.20
CA ALA A 201 -14.13 -3.97 -10.16
C ALA A 201 -15.27 -4.81 -9.58
N TYR A 202 -14.94 -5.93 -8.91
CA TYR A 202 -15.90 -6.81 -8.24
C TYR A 202 -16.62 -6.09 -7.11
N GLY A 203 -15.93 -5.24 -6.34
CA GLY A 203 -16.54 -4.46 -5.28
C GLY A 203 -17.55 -3.40 -5.74
N ARG A 204 -17.57 -3.07 -7.03
CA ARG A 204 -18.57 -2.19 -7.67
C ARG A 204 -19.72 -2.95 -8.33
N SER A 205 -19.66 -4.28 -8.34
CA SER A 205 -20.67 -5.11 -8.98
C SER A 205 -21.91 -5.29 -8.10
N GLU A 206 -23.09 -5.33 -8.71
CA GLU A 206 -24.37 -5.50 -8.00
C GLU A 206 -24.53 -6.92 -7.43
N ASP A 207 -23.92 -7.91 -8.06
CA ASP A 207 -23.91 -9.33 -7.70
C ASP A 207 -22.71 -9.73 -6.81
N MET A 208 -21.97 -8.74 -6.28
CA MET A 208 -20.82 -8.97 -5.41
C MET A 208 -21.21 -9.79 -4.16
N ASN A 209 -20.40 -10.80 -3.84
CA ASN A 209 -20.47 -11.51 -2.58
C ASN A 209 -19.51 -10.91 -1.56
N SER A 210 -20.03 -10.47 -0.42
CA SER A 210 -19.25 -9.76 0.59
C SER A 210 -18.17 -10.64 1.22
N ASN A 211 -18.40 -11.95 1.39
CA ASN A 211 -17.39 -12.85 1.93
C ASN A 211 -16.21 -13.02 0.95
N LEU A 212 -16.49 -13.11 -0.36
CA LEU A 212 -15.44 -13.20 -1.38
C LEU A 212 -14.62 -11.92 -1.44
N LEU A 213 -15.29 -10.76 -1.45
CA LEU A 213 -14.59 -9.48 -1.49
C LEU A 213 -13.76 -9.24 -0.21
N ASP A 214 -14.33 -9.50 0.97
CA ASP A 214 -13.62 -9.37 2.24
C ASP A 214 -12.42 -10.30 2.31
N LEU A 215 -12.58 -11.56 1.87
CA LEU A 215 -11.47 -12.52 1.82
C LEU A 215 -10.38 -12.03 0.86
N ALA A 216 -10.76 -11.58 -0.33
CA ALA A 216 -9.81 -11.12 -1.33
C ALA A 216 -9.01 -9.91 -0.85
N LYS A 217 -9.65 -8.90 -0.26
CA LYS A 217 -8.96 -7.74 0.32
C LYS A 217 -8.02 -8.12 1.45
N LEU A 218 -8.48 -8.98 2.36
CA LEU A 218 -7.72 -9.42 3.52
C LEU A 218 -6.52 -10.26 3.12
N ASP A 219 -6.75 -11.27 2.28
CA ASP A 219 -5.72 -12.13 1.72
C ASP A 219 -4.70 -11.32 0.92
N PHE A 220 -5.16 -10.37 0.10
CA PHE A 220 -4.29 -9.53 -0.69
C PHE A 220 -3.28 -8.80 0.21
N ASN A 221 -3.75 -8.17 1.28
CA ASN A 221 -2.88 -7.43 2.19
C ASN A 221 -1.98 -8.34 3.03
N MET A 222 -2.45 -9.53 3.41
CA MET A 222 -1.63 -10.53 4.12
C MET A 222 -0.47 -11.00 3.24
N VAL A 223 -0.73 -11.32 1.97
CA VAL A 223 0.30 -11.71 1.00
C VAL A 223 1.25 -10.55 0.70
N GLN A 224 0.73 -9.32 0.56
CA GLN A 224 1.55 -8.13 0.40
C GLN A 224 2.53 -7.94 1.57
N ALA A 225 2.11 -8.22 2.81
CA ALA A 225 2.99 -8.14 3.99
C ALA A 225 4.15 -9.14 3.91
N ILE A 226 3.90 -10.35 3.39
CA ILE A 226 4.94 -11.36 3.15
C ILE A 226 5.90 -10.88 2.06
N HIS A 227 5.37 -10.33 0.96
CA HIS A 227 6.19 -9.74 -0.11
C HIS A 227 7.08 -8.61 0.41
N GLN A 228 6.56 -7.76 1.30
CA GLN A 228 7.35 -6.71 1.95
C GLN A 228 8.49 -7.28 2.83
N ASP A 229 8.27 -8.39 3.54
CA ASP A 229 9.32 -9.07 4.29
C ASP A 229 10.39 -9.68 3.37
N ASP A 230 9.97 -10.31 2.28
CA ASP A 230 10.89 -10.85 1.27
C ASP A 230 11.75 -9.74 0.66
N LEU A 231 11.13 -8.62 0.31
CA LEU A 231 11.82 -7.45 -0.22
C LEU A 231 12.81 -6.85 0.78
N LYS A 232 12.49 -6.82 2.08
CA LYS A 232 13.46 -6.41 3.12
C LYS A 232 14.69 -7.31 3.15
N HIS A 233 14.48 -8.62 3.08
CA HIS A 233 15.59 -9.58 3.02
C HIS A 233 16.45 -9.34 1.77
N MET A 234 15.81 -9.15 0.62
CA MET A 234 16.52 -8.89 -0.63
C MET A 234 17.23 -7.54 -0.63
N SER A 235 16.66 -6.52 0.00
CA SER A 235 17.34 -5.22 0.17
C SER A 235 18.59 -5.33 1.05
N ARG A 236 18.56 -6.14 2.12
CA ARG A 236 19.76 -6.38 2.94
C ARG A 236 20.83 -7.14 2.17
N TRP A 237 20.45 -8.17 1.42
CA TRP A 237 21.38 -8.91 0.56
C TRP A 237 21.98 -8.00 -0.52
N TRP A 238 21.16 -7.23 -1.24
CA TRP A 238 21.65 -6.34 -2.30
C TRP A 238 22.65 -5.30 -1.78
N LYS A 239 22.37 -4.74 -0.59
CA LYS A 239 23.34 -3.87 0.09
C LYS A 239 24.62 -4.59 0.52
N SER A 240 24.54 -5.86 0.94
CA SER A 240 25.72 -6.59 1.39
C SER A 240 26.66 -6.96 0.24
N THR A 241 26.15 -7.13 -0.99
CA THR A 241 27.00 -7.34 -2.17
C THR A 241 27.81 -6.10 -2.55
N ARG A 242 27.30 -4.90 -2.21
CA ARG A 242 27.82 -3.59 -2.64
C ARG A 242 27.92 -3.44 -4.16
N LEU A 243 27.25 -4.28 -4.94
CA LEU A 243 27.29 -4.18 -6.40
C LEU A 243 26.71 -2.85 -6.88
N GLY A 244 25.57 -2.41 -6.33
CA GLY A 244 25.00 -1.10 -6.68
C GLY A 244 25.89 0.11 -6.34
N GLU A 245 26.86 -0.03 -5.41
CA GLU A 245 27.83 1.02 -5.08
C GLU A 245 29.10 0.93 -5.93
N LYS A 246 29.56 -0.29 -6.23
CA LYS A 246 30.83 -0.52 -6.96
C LYS A 246 30.68 -0.56 -8.47
N MET A 247 29.51 -0.97 -8.97
CA MET A 247 29.18 -1.07 -10.38
C MET A 247 28.30 0.13 -10.76
N THR A 248 28.85 1.34 -10.65
CA THR A 248 28.07 2.59 -10.81
C THR A 248 27.46 2.78 -12.20
N PHE A 249 27.94 2.03 -13.20
CA PHE A 249 27.35 2.00 -14.54
C PHE A 249 26.09 1.13 -14.62
N SER A 250 25.94 0.15 -13.71
CA SER A 250 24.80 -0.76 -13.72
C SER A 250 23.58 -0.12 -13.07
N ARG A 251 22.40 -0.42 -13.62
CA ARG A 251 21.13 0.10 -13.15
C ARG A 251 20.72 -0.60 -11.83
N ASP A 252 20.49 0.21 -10.80
CA ASP A 252 19.91 -0.28 -9.56
C ASP A 252 18.39 -0.49 -9.70
N ARG A 253 17.97 -1.75 -9.84
CA ARG A 253 16.60 -2.20 -10.17
C ARG A 253 16.06 -3.31 -9.26
N LEU A 254 16.46 -3.31 -7.99
CA LEU A 254 16.02 -4.35 -7.04
C LEU A 254 14.48 -4.46 -6.94
N MET A 255 13.76 -3.32 -6.95
CA MET A 255 12.29 -3.29 -6.81
C MET A 255 11.60 -3.89 -8.03
N GLU A 256 12.08 -3.55 -9.22
CA GLU A 256 11.60 -4.02 -10.49
C GLU A 256 11.89 -5.52 -10.66
N ASN A 257 13.09 -5.96 -10.25
CA ASN A 257 13.47 -7.39 -10.19
C ASN A 257 12.62 -8.20 -9.21
N PHE A 258 12.22 -7.59 -8.09
CA PHE A 258 11.30 -8.21 -7.15
C PHE A 258 9.86 -8.25 -7.69
N LEU A 259 9.41 -7.20 -8.40
CA LEU A 259 8.11 -7.17 -9.08
C LEU A 259 7.99 -8.28 -10.12
N TRP A 260 9.03 -8.49 -10.94
CA TRP A 260 9.12 -9.63 -11.86
C TRP A 260 8.85 -10.95 -11.15
N THR A 261 9.51 -11.12 -10.00
CA THR A 261 9.40 -12.35 -9.22
C THR A 261 8.01 -12.56 -8.63
N VAL A 262 7.35 -11.49 -8.17
CA VAL A 262 5.95 -11.52 -7.72
C VAL A 262 4.99 -11.82 -8.88
N GLY A 263 5.30 -11.35 -10.10
CA GLY A 263 4.54 -11.67 -11.30
C GLY A 263 4.61 -13.15 -11.68
N VAL A 264 5.79 -13.76 -11.53
CA VAL A 264 6.00 -15.19 -11.78
C VAL A 264 5.33 -16.06 -10.72
N ILE A 265 5.53 -15.76 -9.44
CA ILE A 265 4.95 -16.52 -8.32
C ILE A 265 4.63 -15.60 -7.13
N PHE A 266 3.35 -15.50 -6.79
CA PHE A 266 2.88 -14.56 -5.76
C PHE A 266 2.46 -15.28 -4.47
N GLU A 267 2.18 -16.57 -4.54
CA GLU A 267 1.57 -17.38 -3.48
C GLU A 267 2.51 -17.47 -2.27
N PRO A 268 2.02 -17.22 -1.05
CA PRO A 268 2.84 -16.91 0.12
C PRO A 268 3.88 -17.98 0.47
N GLU A 269 3.58 -19.26 0.24
CA GLU A 269 4.43 -20.42 0.52
C GLU A 269 5.76 -20.42 -0.26
N PHE A 270 5.84 -19.75 -1.41
CA PHE A 270 7.04 -19.71 -2.25
C PHE A 270 8.05 -18.62 -1.84
N GLN A 271 8.28 -18.49 -0.54
CA GLN A 271 9.14 -17.45 0.02
C GLN A 271 10.60 -17.59 -0.45
N TYR A 272 11.17 -18.78 -0.34
CA TYR A 272 12.55 -19.06 -0.76
C TYR A 272 12.72 -18.81 -2.25
N PHE A 273 11.78 -19.31 -3.06
CA PHE A 273 11.73 -19.05 -4.50
C PHE A 273 11.80 -17.56 -4.79
N ARG A 274 10.90 -16.75 -4.20
CA ARG A 274 10.85 -15.32 -4.51
C ARG A 274 12.15 -14.61 -4.16
N ARG A 275 12.75 -14.96 -3.04
CA ARG A 275 14.03 -14.39 -2.61
C ARG A 275 15.15 -14.79 -3.59
N MET A 276 15.30 -16.07 -3.88
CA MET A 276 16.39 -16.53 -4.75
C MET A 276 16.24 -16.05 -6.19
N SER A 277 15.03 -16.08 -6.76
CA SER A 277 14.77 -15.53 -8.09
C SER A 277 15.04 -14.03 -8.16
N THR A 278 14.74 -13.26 -7.10
CA THR A 278 15.12 -11.84 -7.06
C THR A 278 16.64 -11.64 -7.09
N LYS A 279 17.41 -12.48 -6.37
CA LYS A 279 18.88 -12.47 -6.45
C LYS A 279 19.35 -12.74 -7.88
N VAL A 280 18.81 -13.78 -8.51
CA VAL A 280 19.13 -14.17 -9.89
C VAL A 280 18.84 -13.03 -10.87
N ASN A 281 17.62 -12.47 -10.84
CA ASN A 281 17.23 -11.38 -11.72
C ASN A 281 18.13 -10.14 -11.54
N THR A 282 18.49 -9.80 -10.30
CA THR A 282 19.38 -8.66 -10.03
C THR A 282 20.80 -8.89 -10.55
N LEU A 283 21.31 -10.12 -10.45
CA LEU A 283 22.61 -10.49 -11.02
C LEU A 283 22.57 -10.48 -12.55
N ILE A 284 21.48 -10.98 -13.16
CA ILE A 284 21.25 -10.90 -14.61
C ILE A 284 21.32 -9.44 -15.04
N THR A 285 20.53 -8.53 -14.44
CA THR A 285 20.54 -7.10 -14.78
C THR A 285 21.94 -6.49 -14.68
N THR A 286 22.72 -6.88 -13.67
CA THR A 286 24.08 -6.35 -13.47
C THR A 286 25.05 -6.84 -14.55
N ILE A 287 24.91 -8.10 -14.98
CA ILE A 287 25.74 -8.72 -16.01
C ILE A 287 25.31 -8.22 -17.40
N ASP A 288 24.02 -8.06 -17.64
CA ASP A 288 23.45 -7.43 -18.84
C ASP A 288 24.09 -6.05 -19.10
N ASP A 289 24.06 -5.14 -18.12
CA ASP A 289 24.71 -3.83 -18.25
C ASP A 289 26.24 -3.93 -18.43
N LEU A 290 26.87 -4.98 -17.90
CA LEU A 290 28.29 -5.23 -18.09
C LEU A 290 28.61 -5.52 -19.55
N TYR A 291 27.79 -6.31 -20.25
CA TYR A 291 27.98 -6.66 -21.65
C TYR A 291 27.56 -5.53 -22.61
N ASP A 292 26.44 -4.86 -22.33
CA ASP A 292 25.83 -3.93 -23.29
C ASP A 292 26.33 -2.49 -23.15
N VAL A 293 26.80 -2.09 -21.97
CA VAL A 293 27.13 -0.67 -21.70
C VAL A 293 28.62 -0.46 -21.44
N TYR A 294 29.27 -1.34 -20.68
CA TYR A 294 30.56 -0.98 -20.06
C TYR A 294 31.76 -1.80 -20.53
N GLY A 295 31.63 -3.13 -20.61
CA GLY A 295 32.76 -4.01 -20.87
C GLY A 295 33.30 -3.90 -22.29
N THR A 296 34.63 -3.91 -22.44
CA THR A 296 35.24 -4.05 -23.77
C THR A 296 35.16 -5.51 -24.24
N LEU A 297 35.11 -5.75 -25.55
CA LEU A 297 34.96 -7.11 -26.08
C LEU A 297 36.00 -8.09 -25.53
N GLU A 298 37.25 -7.65 -25.40
CA GLU A 298 38.36 -8.45 -24.86
C GLU A 298 38.16 -8.79 -23.39
N GLU A 299 37.61 -7.87 -22.58
CA GLU A 299 37.25 -8.11 -21.18
C GLU A 299 36.03 -9.02 -21.05
N LEU A 300 35.03 -8.86 -21.92
CA LEU A 300 33.83 -9.70 -21.96
C LEU A 300 34.17 -11.15 -22.30
N GLU A 301 35.14 -11.38 -23.21
CA GLU A 301 35.66 -12.73 -23.47
C GLU A 301 36.30 -13.35 -22.23
N LEU A 302 37.03 -12.58 -21.43
CA LEU A 302 37.60 -13.05 -20.16
C LEU A 302 36.50 -13.38 -19.14
N PHE A 303 35.47 -12.54 -19.03
CA PHE A 303 34.33 -12.79 -18.14
C PHE A 303 33.53 -14.03 -18.56
N THR A 304 33.19 -14.18 -19.84
CA THR A 304 32.50 -15.37 -20.37
C THR A 304 33.31 -16.64 -20.07
N ASN A 305 34.63 -16.61 -20.29
CA ASN A 305 35.51 -17.74 -19.99
C ASN A 305 35.56 -18.07 -18.49
N ALA A 306 35.53 -17.06 -17.61
CA ALA A 306 35.52 -17.26 -16.16
C ALA A 306 34.22 -17.97 -15.71
N VAL A 307 33.06 -17.56 -16.25
CA VAL A 307 31.76 -18.20 -15.99
C VAL A 307 31.75 -19.64 -16.54
N GLU A 308 32.24 -19.86 -17.76
CA GLU A 308 32.32 -21.19 -18.37
C GLU A 308 33.23 -22.16 -17.59
N ARG A 309 34.35 -21.66 -17.04
CA ARG A 309 35.23 -22.48 -16.19
C ARG A 309 34.62 -22.72 -14.82
N TRP A 310 33.97 -21.70 -14.26
CA TRP A 310 33.35 -21.73 -12.93
C TRP A 310 34.34 -22.08 -11.82
N ASP A 311 35.53 -21.50 -11.90
CA ASP A 311 36.58 -21.61 -10.89
C ASP A 311 36.81 -20.22 -10.27
N VAL A 312 36.76 -20.14 -8.94
CA VAL A 312 36.97 -18.89 -8.21
C VAL A 312 38.32 -18.24 -8.52
N ASN A 313 39.33 -19.04 -8.89
CA ASN A 313 40.67 -18.55 -9.24
C ASN A 313 40.70 -17.78 -10.58
N GLU A 314 39.68 -17.93 -11.44
CA GLU A 314 39.57 -17.15 -12.67
C GLU A 314 39.30 -15.66 -12.38
N MET A 315 38.89 -15.32 -11.16
CA MET A 315 38.77 -13.93 -10.70
C MET A 315 40.08 -13.15 -10.89
N GLU A 316 41.25 -13.80 -10.79
CA GLU A 316 42.53 -13.10 -11.00
C GLU A 316 42.76 -12.69 -12.46
N ARG A 317 42.06 -13.30 -13.41
CA ARG A 317 42.19 -13.04 -14.84
C ARG A 317 41.21 -12.00 -15.38
N VAL A 318 40.12 -11.72 -14.66
CA VAL A 318 39.17 -10.67 -15.04
C VAL A 318 39.57 -9.31 -14.45
N PRO A 319 39.23 -8.18 -15.13
CA PRO A 319 39.48 -6.83 -14.63
C PRO A 319 38.91 -6.59 -13.22
N ASP A 320 39.58 -5.73 -12.44
CA ASP A 320 39.25 -5.50 -11.02
C ASP A 320 37.78 -5.17 -10.75
N TYR A 321 37.13 -4.41 -11.65
CA TYR A 321 35.71 -4.06 -11.50
C TYR A 321 34.77 -5.25 -11.77
N MET A 322 35.16 -6.19 -12.67
CA MET A 322 34.40 -7.40 -12.96
C MET A 322 34.56 -8.47 -11.87
N ARG A 323 35.67 -8.44 -11.11
CA ARG A 323 35.96 -9.42 -10.04
C ARG A 323 34.84 -9.51 -9.02
N ILE A 324 34.33 -8.37 -8.57
CA ILE A 324 33.25 -8.35 -7.59
C ILE A 324 31.93 -8.89 -8.17
N CYS A 325 31.66 -8.62 -9.44
CA CYS A 325 30.49 -9.13 -10.14
C CYS A 325 30.55 -10.67 -10.27
N PHE A 326 31.67 -11.19 -10.78
CA PHE A 326 31.90 -12.64 -10.89
C PHE A 326 31.83 -13.33 -9.54
N LEU A 327 32.48 -12.79 -8.50
CA LEU A 327 32.48 -13.40 -7.18
C LEU A 327 31.09 -13.34 -6.52
N ALA A 328 30.33 -12.27 -6.72
CA ALA A 328 28.95 -12.17 -6.23
C ALA A 328 28.03 -13.19 -6.92
N LEU A 329 28.18 -13.39 -8.24
CA LEU A 329 27.51 -14.44 -8.99
C LEU A 329 27.89 -15.82 -8.43
N TYR A 330 29.19 -16.13 -8.40
CA TYR A 330 29.72 -17.41 -7.94
C TYR A 330 29.22 -17.75 -6.53
N ASN A 331 29.32 -16.82 -5.58
CA ASN A 331 28.89 -17.05 -4.21
C ASN A 331 27.38 -17.26 -4.12
N SER A 332 26.58 -16.45 -4.81
CA SER A 332 25.11 -16.54 -4.74
C SER A 332 24.59 -17.85 -5.32
N ILE A 333 25.16 -18.32 -6.45
CA ILE A 333 24.74 -19.57 -7.07
C ILE A 333 25.21 -20.78 -6.24
N ASN A 334 26.43 -20.74 -5.69
CA ASN A 334 26.90 -21.81 -4.81
C ASN A 334 26.16 -21.85 -3.46
N GLU A 335 25.68 -20.71 -2.95
CA GLU A 335 24.77 -20.65 -1.79
C GLU A 335 23.47 -21.40 -2.09
N MET A 336 22.80 -21.09 -3.22
CA MET A 336 21.56 -21.78 -3.63
C MET A 336 21.78 -23.28 -3.86
N ALA A 337 22.94 -23.65 -4.41
CA ALA A 337 23.29 -25.04 -4.62
C ALA A 337 23.57 -25.77 -3.30
N TYR A 338 24.20 -25.10 -2.33
CA TYR A 338 24.40 -25.64 -0.99
C TYR A 338 23.06 -25.86 -0.28
N ASP A 339 22.13 -24.89 -0.35
CA ASP A 339 20.79 -25.03 0.22
C ASP A 339 20.05 -26.24 -0.38
N THR A 340 20.10 -26.39 -1.71
CA THR A 340 19.48 -27.53 -2.40
C THR A 340 20.16 -28.86 -2.06
N LEU A 341 21.49 -28.89 -1.96
CA LEU A 341 22.24 -30.08 -1.56
C LEU A 341 21.91 -30.48 -0.12
N LYS A 342 21.78 -29.49 0.77
CA LYS A 342 21.45 -29.70 2.18
C LYS A 342 20.03 -30.24 2.36
N GLU A 343 19.07 -29.73 1.61
CA GLU A 343 17.66 -30.10 1.75
C GLU A 343 17.27 -31.36 0.96
N ARG A 344 17.81 -31.52 -0.26
CA ARG A 344 17.44 -32.60 -1.18
C ARG A 344 18.55 -33.59 -1.48
N GLY A 345 19.78 -33.37 -1.00
CA GLY A 345 20.92 -34.23 -1.29
C GLY A 345 21.40 -34.17 -2.74
N PHE A 346 21.01 -33.15 -3.51
CA PHE A 346 21.27 -33.05 -4.94
C PHE A 346 22.12 -31.82 -5.29
N ASN A 347 23.18 -32.02 -6.09
CA ASN A 347 24.07 -30.95 -6.52
C ASN A 347 23.58 -30.31 -7.83
N ILE A 348 23.08 -29.09 -7.76
CA ILE A 348 22.55 -28.34 -8.92
C ILE A 348 23.59 -27.47 -9.62
N ILE A 349 24.82 -27.36 -9.12
CA ILE A 349 25.88 -26.50 -9.69
C ILE A 349 26.08 -26.75 -11.20
N PRO A 350 26.18 -28.00 -11.69
CA PRO A 350 26.44 -28.25 -13.11
C PRO A 350 25.38 -27.63 -14.03
N TYR A 351 24.10 -27.72 -13.64
CA TYR A 351 22.97 -27.22 -14.43
C TYR A 351 22.90 -25.69 -14.41
N LEU A 352 23.03 -25.08 -13.23
CA LEU A 352 23.00 -23.62 -13.11
C LEU A 352 24.20 -22.98 -13.83
N LYS A 353 25.39 -23.57 -13.69
CA LYS A 353 26.60 -23.13 -14.39
C LYS A 353 26.39 -23.15 -15.91
N ASN A 354 25.84 -24.23 -16.46
CA ASN A 354 25.59 -24.35 -17.91
C ASN A 354 24.65 -23.24 -18.39
N ALA A 355 23.55 -23.00 -17.68
CA ALA A 355 22.61 -21.94 -18.03
C ALA A 355 23.26 -20.54 -18.02
N TRP A 356 24.03 -20.20 -16.98
CA TRP A 356 24.77 -18.93 -16.94
C TRP A 356 25.85 -18.82 -18.03
N THR A 357 26.48 -19.94 -18.39
CA THR A 357 27.46 -19.99 -19.47
C THR A 357 26.82 -19.69 -20.82
N ASP A 358 25.66 -20.30 -21.10
CA ASP A 358 24.91 -20.06 -22.34
C ASP A 358 24.48 -18.59 -22.44
N LEU A 359 23.95 -18.02 -21.35
CA LEU A 359 23.60 -16.60 -21.29
C LEU A 359 24.79 -15.69 -21.61
N CYS A 360 25.94 -15.89 -20.97
CA CYS A 360 27.13 -15.07 -21.20
C CYS A 360 27.71 -15.25 -22.62
N LYS A 361 27.52 -16.40 -23.25
CA LYS A 361 27.90 -16.64 -24.65
C LYS A 361 26.97 -15.89 -25.61
N CYS A 362 25.67 -15.88 -25.33
CA CYS A 362 24.69 -15.15 -26.13
C CYS A 362 24.87 -13.62 -26.01
N TYR A 363 25.12 -13.10 -24.81
CA TYR A 363 25.49 -11.68 -24.63
C TYR A 363 26.78 -11.32 -25.36
N LEU A 364 27.80 -12.19 -25.28
CA LEU A 364 29.05 -11.97 -26.02
C LEU A 364 28.82 -11.92 -27.54
N LEU A 365 27.92 -12.73 -28.08
CA LEU A 365 27.57 -12.71 -29.51
C LEU A 365 26.90 -11.38 -29.89
N GLU A 366 25.98 -10.88 -29.07
CA GLU A 366 25.32 -9.58 -29.29
C GLU A 366 26.32 -8.42 -29.24
N ALA A 367 27.23 -8.42 -28.27
CA ALA A 367 28.32 -7.45 -28.21
C ALA A 367 29.24 -7.51 -29.45
N LYS A 368 29.46 -8.71 -30.02
CA LYS A 368 30.22 -8.88 -31.28
C LYS A 368 29.47 -8.29 -32.47
N TRP A 369 28.16 -8.52 -32.56
CA TRP A 369 27.32 -7.92 -33.61
C TRP A 369 27.34 -6.40 -33.52
N TYR A 370 27.15 -5.85 -32.32
CA TYR A 370 27.21 -4.42 -32.07
C TYR A 370 28.57 -3.81 -32.49
N LYS A 371 29.68 -4.34 -31.97
CA LYS A 371 31.04 -3.81 -32.26
C LYS A 371 31.41 -3.89 -33.74
N SER A 372 30.91 -4.89 -34.47
CA SER A 372 31.16 -5.04 -35.92
C SER A 372 30.18 -4.28 -36.80
N GLY A 373 29.11 -3.71 -36.25
CA GLY A 373 28.02 -3.09 -37.01
C GLY A 373 27.23 -4.11 -37.83
N TYR A 374 27.21 -5.38 -37.41
CA TYR A 374 26.49 -6.44 -38.09
C TYR A 374 25.01 -6.45 -37.68
N THR A 375 24.14 -6.45 -38.68
CA THR A 375 22.69 -6.64 -38.48
C THR A 375 22.31 -8.06 -38.93
N PRO A 376 21.98 -8.97 -37.98
CA PRO A 376 21.56 -10.33 -38.31
C PRO A 376 20.19 -10.34 -39.04
N THR A 377 19.83 -11.48 -39.63
CA THR A 377 18.43 -11.74 -40.03
C THR A 377 17.55 -11.88 -38.80
N LEU A 378 16.22 -11.75 -38.95
CA LEU A 378 15.31 -11.93 -37.81
C LEU A 378 15.44 -13.34 -37.20
N GLU A 379 15.58 -14.37 -38.03
CA GLU A 379 15.76 -15.75 -37.56
C GLU A 379 17.09 -15.95 -36.81
N GLU A 380 18.19 -15.40 -37.32
CA GLU A 380 19.50 -15.47 -36.68
C GLU A 380 19.49 -14.75 -35.32
N TYR A 381 18.94 -13.54 -35.28
CA TYR A 381 18.74 -12.78 -34.04
C TYR A 381 17.92 -13.60 -33.05
N ILE A 382 16.71 -14.04 -33.45
CA ILE A 382 15.79 -14.75 -32.58
C ILE A 382 16.46 -15.97 -31.96
N ASN A 383 17.22 -16.76 -32.73
CA ASN A 383 17.87 -17.99 -32.24
C ASN A 383 18.89 -17.73 -31.11
N ASN A 384 19.47 -16.53 -31.04
CA ASN A 384 20.28 -16.08 -29.89
C ASN A 384 19.43 -15.37 -28.82
N ALA A 385 18.50 -14.53 -29.26
CA ALA A 385 17.81 -13.55 -28.44
C ALA A 385 16.89 -14.15 -27.37
N TRP A 386 16.31 -15.33 -27.63
CA TRP A 386 15.51 -16.04 -26.61
C TRP A 386 16.37 -16.61 -25.47
N ILE A 387 17.68 -16.76 -25.66
CA ILE A 387 18.62 -17.11 -24.59
C ILE A 387 19.17 -15.85 -23.93
N SER A 388 19.59 -14.83 -24.72
CA SER A 388 20.15 -13.60 -24.17
C SER A 388 19.17 -12.81 -23.29
N ILE A 389 17.86 -12.98 -23.48
CA ILE A 389 16.85 -12.39 -22.58
C ILE A 389 16.79 -13.04 -21.18
N SER A 390 17.68 -14.01 -20.90
CA SER A 390 17.87 -14.68 -19.61
C SER A 390 16.75 -15.58 -19.10
N ALA A 391 15.58 -15.64 -19.77
CA ALA A 391 14.48 -16.52 -19.39
C ALA A 391 14.89 -17.99 -19.20
N PRO A 392 15.77 -18.60 -20.02
CA PRO A 392 16.25 -19.95 -19.77
C PRO A 392 16.98 -20.09 -18.44
N VAL A 393 17.84 -19.12 -18.08
CA VAL A 393 18.52 -19.08 -16.77
C VAL A 393 17.50 -18.98 -15.64
N ILE A 394 16.59 -18.02 -15.73
CA ILE A 394 15.52 -17.80 -14.74
C ILE A 394 14.72 -19.10 -14.54
N LEU A 395 14.29 -19.74 -15.63
CA LEU A 395 13.49 -20.95 -15.57
C LEU A 395 14.29 -22.16 -15.06
N THR A 396 15.57 -22.31 -15.41
CA THR A 396 16.41 -23.37 -14.84
C THR A 396 16.55 -23.22 -13.32
N HIS A 397 16.69 -22.00 -12.79
CA HIS A 397 16.64 -21.77 -11.33
C HIS A 397 15.28 -22.14 -10.73
N ILE A 398 14.20 -21.68 -11.36
CA ILE A 398 12.82 -21.94 -10.93
C ILE A 398 12.49 -23.44 -10.90
N TYR A 399 13.00 -24.22 -11.86
CA TYR A 399 12.85 -25.67 -11.88
C TYR A 399 13.30 -26.30 -10.55
N PHE A 400 14.47 -25.89 -10.06
CA PHE A 400 15.01 -26.39 -8.79
C PHE A 400 14.27 -25.80 -7.58
N PHE A 401 13.77 -24.56 -7.65
CA PHE A 401 13.00 -23.98 -6.55
C PHE A 401 11.59 -24.57 -6.41
N ALA A 402 11.02 -25.11 -7.48
CA ALA A 402 9.64 -25.58 -7.53
C ALA A 402 9.43 -27.08 -7.17
N ASP A 403 10.38 -27.76 -6.51
CA ASP A 403 10.31 -29.21 -6.20
C ASP A 403 10.08 -30.11 -7.43
N ASN A 404 10.69 -29.81 -8.58
CA ASN A 404 10.60 -30.70 -9.74
C ASN A 404 11.32 -32.04 -9.52
N PRO A 405 10.93 -33.09 -10.27
CA PRO A 405 11.68 -34.33 -10.30
C PRO A 405 13.15 -34.07 -10.64
N THR A 406 14.08 -34.78 -10.00
CA THR A 406 15.52 -34.70 -10.27
C THR A 406 16.03 -36.02 -10.87
N THR A 407 15.20 -36.68 -11.67
CA THR A 407 15.56 -37.91 -12.38
C THR A 407 16.46 -37.58 -13.56
N GLU A 408 17.31 -38.53 -13.96
CA GLU A 408 18.20 -38.38 -15.12
C GLU A 408 17.46 -37.94 -16.39
N GLU A 409 16.27 -38.51 -16.64
CA GLU A 409 15.41 -38.15 -17.76
C GLU A 409 14.93 -36.68 -17.68
N SER A 410 14.42 -36.25 -16.52
CA SER A 410 13.92 -34.87 -16.34
C SER A 410 15.03 -33.83 -16.46
N LEU A 411 16.24 -34.15 -15.99
CA LEU A 411 17.41 -33.27 -16.04
C LEU A 411 17.98 -33.18 -17.46
N ALA A 412 18.10 -34.32 -18.16
CA ALA A 412 18.51 -34.34 -19.56
C ALA A 412 17.48 -33.63 -20.47
N TYR A 413 16.21 -33.62 -20.08
CA TYR A 413 15.18 -32.83 -20.75
C TYR A 413 15.35 -31.33 -20.48
N LEU A 414 15.57 -30.92 -19.22
CA LEU A 414 15.84 -29.53 -18.84
C LEU A 414 17.04 -28.92 -19.59
N GLU A 415 18.15 -29.65 -19.68
CA GLU A 415 19.38 -29.20 -20.37
C GLU A 415 19.19 -28.92 -21.86
N LYS A 416 18.13 -29.45 -22.47
CA LYS A 416 17.78 -29.19 -23.88
C LYS A 416 16.92 -27.95 -24.07
N TYR A 417 16.59 -27.23 -23.00
CA TYR A 417 15.63 -26.11 -22.98
C TYR A 417 14.33 -26.47 -23.71
N PRO A 418 13.48 -27.29 -23.08
CA PRO A 418 12.27 -27.78 -23.73
C PRO A 418 11.34 -26.64 -24.12
N ASN A 419 10.43 -26.92 -25.04
CA ASN A 419 9.63 -25.92 -25.72
C ASN A 419 8.92 -24.93 -24.78
N ILE A 420 8.43 -25.35 -23.61
CA ILE A 420 7.83 -24.44 -22.62
C ILE A 420 8.78 -23.33 -22.16
N ILE A 421 10.08 -23.64 -21.99
CA ILE A 421 11.13 -22.65 -21.69
C ILE A 421 11.33 -21.75 -22.91
N ARG A 422 11.47 -22.35 -24.09
CA ARG A 422 11.69 -21.61 -25.34
C ARG A 422 10.57 -20.62 -25.62
N TRP A 423 9.30 -21.02 -25.56
CA TRP A 423 8.15 -20.16 -25.86
C TRP A 423 7.97 -19.06 -24.83
N SER A 424 8.14 -19.37 -23.55
CA SER A 424 8.14 -18.35 -22.49
C SER A 424 9.23 -17.30 -22.73
N SER A 425 10.44 -17.75 -23.10
CA SER A 425 11.57 -16.88 -23.42
C SER A 425 11.33 -16.04 -24.68
N MET A 426 10.74 -16.64 -25.71
CA MET A 426 10.37 -15.95 -26.94
C MET A 426 9.35 -14.83 -26.68
N ILE A 427 8.29 -15.10 -25.90
CA ILE A 427 7.31 -14.06 -25.55
C ILE A 427 7.97 -12.95 -24.74
N LEU A 428 8.83 -13.30 -23.79
CA LEU A 428 9.59 -12.32 -23.01
C LEU A 428 10.44 -11.42 -23.93
N ARG A 429 11.28 -12.01 -24.78
CA ARG A 429 12.15 -11.29 -25.73
C ARG A 429 11.36 -10.40 -26.67
N LEU A 430 10.32 -10.92 -27.32
CA LEU A 430 9.56 -10.13 -28.29
C LEU A 430 8.76 -9.00 -27.61
N SER A 431 8.30 -9.21 -26.37
CA SER A 431 7.65 -8.14 -25.60
C SER A 431 8.64 -7.05 -25.19
N ASP A 432 9.82 -7.45 -24.73
CA ASP A 432 10.95 -6.57 -24.41
C ASP A 432 11.31 -5.71 -25.63
N ASP A 433 11.65 -6.32 -26.76
CA ASP A 433 12.01 -5.62 -27.99
C ASP A 433 10.93 -4.63 -28.47
N LEU A 434 9.64 -4.98 -28.32
CA LEU A 434 8.54 -4.05 -28.60
C LEU A 434 8.52 -2.86 -27.64
N GLY A 435 8.82 -3.07 -26.35
CA GLY A 435 8.81 -2.02 -25.33
C GLY A 435 10.06 -1.14 -25.33
N THR A 436 11.22 -1.64 -25.80
CA THR A 436 12.52 -1.00 -25.56
C THR A 436 13.24 -0.51 -26.81
N SER A 437 12.90 -1.05 -27.99
CA SER A 437 13.69 -0.86 -29.23
C SER A 437 14.10 0.58 -29.56
N GLN A 438 13.21 1.57 -29.39
CA GLN A 438 13.52 2.96 -29.68
C GLN A 438 14.56 3.56 -28.70
N ASP A 439 14.41 3.29 -27.41
CA ASP A 439 15.31 3.81 -26.37
C ASP A 439 16.68 3.10 -26.44
N GLU A 440 16.69 1.81 -26.77
CA GLU A 440 17.90 1.00 -26.93
C GLU A 440 18.73 1.40 -28.16
N LEU A 441 18.07 1.70 -29.29
CA LEU A 441 18.76 2.27 -30.44
C LEU A 441 19.41 3.62 -30.13
N GLN A 442 18.72 4.50 -29.38
CA GLN A 442 19.23 5.83 -29.06
C GLN A 442 20.45 5.80 -28.13
N ARG A 443 20.51 4.85 -27.20
CA ARG A 443 21.67 4.68 -26.28
C ARG A 443 22.85 3.92 -26.93
N GLY A 444 22.66 3.41 -28.14
CA GLY A 444 23.69 2.72 -28.92
C GLY A 444 23.81 1.25 -28.54
N ASP A 445 22.81 0.45 -28.92
CA ASP A 445 22.73 -1.00 -28.71
C ASP A 445 22.64 -1.75 -30.06
N ASN A 446 22.69 -3.09 -30.06
CA ASN A 446 22.52 -3.91 -31.25
C ASN A 446 21.08 -3.82 -31.82
N PRO A 447 20.89 -4.06 -33.14
CA PRO A 447 19.55 -4.17 -33.71
C PRO A 447 18.72 -5.25 -33.01
N LYS A 448 17.51 -4.90 -32.57
CA LYS A 448 16.55 -5.85 -31.96
C LYS A 448 15.66 -6.48 -33.04
N SER A 449 14.66 -7.28 -32.66
CA SER A 449 13.80 -8.00 -33.63
C SER A 449 13.14 -7.08 -34.66
N ILE A 450 12.66 -5.89 -34.25
CA ILE A 450 12.04 -4.92 -35.16
C ILE A 450 13.03 -4.48 -36.25
N GLN A 451 14.24 -4.09 -35.86
CA GLN A 451 15.25 -3.63 -36.82
C GLN A 451 15.78 -4.76 -37.69
N CYS A 452 15.94 -5.97 -37.14
CA CYS A 452 16.34 -7.14 -37.92
C CYS A 452 15.30 -7.46 -39.01
N TYR A 453 14.01 -7.40 -38.69
CA TYR A 453 12.94 -7.62 -39.66
C TYR A 453 12.91 -6.53 -40.74
N MET A 454 13.02 -5.27 -40.35
CA MET A 454 13.10 -4.14 -41.29
C MET A 454 14.31 -4.28 -42.23
N HIS A 455 15.46 -4.69 -41.70
CA HIS A 455 16.68 -4.91 -42.48
C HIS A 455 16.54 -6.07 -43.48
N GLU A 456 15.93 -7.18 -43.07
CA GLU A 456 15.77 -8.37 -43.90
C GLU A 456 14.73 -8.19 -45.01
N THR A 457 13.63 -7.49 -44.73
CA THR A 457 12.46 -7.41 -45.63
C THR A 457 12.30 -6.07 -46.34
N GLY A 458 12.92 -5.01 -45.82
CA GLY A 458 12.66 -3.62 -46.24
C GLY A 458 11.32 -3.06 -45.76
N ALA A 459 10.65 -3.72 -44.82
CA ALA A 459 9.37 -3.29 -44.24
C ALA A 459 9.49 -1.98 -43.44
N SER A 460 8.35 -1.29 -43.26
CA SER A 460 8.28 -0.14 -42.35
C SER A 460 8.37 -0.57 -40.88
N GLU A 461 8.66 0.37 -39.97
CA GLU A 461 8.65 0.07 -38.53
C GLU A 461 7.25 -0.36 -38.04
N GLU A 462 6.19 0.21 -38.61
CA GLU A 462 4.81 -0.15 -38.29
C GLU A 462 4.52 -1.61 -38.67
N ASP A 463 4.84 -2.00 -39.91
CA ASP A 463 4.67 -3.38 -40.40
C ASP A 463 5.53 -4.36 -39.58
N ALA A 464 6.76 -3.95 -39.22
CA ALA A 464 7.65 -4.76 -38.40
C ALA A 464 7.06 -4.99 -37.00
N ARG A 465 6.54 -3.94 -36.35
CA ARG A 465 5.89 -4.03 -35.04
C ARG A 465 4.63 -4.89 -35.07
N GLU A 466 3.84 -4.80 -36.15
CA GLU A 466 2.68 -5.68 -36.36
C GLU A 466 3.12 -7.13 -36.52
N HIS A 467 4.17 -7.39 -37.31
CA HIS A 467 4.75 -8.73 -37.48
C HIS A 467 5.24 -9.32 -36.15
N ILE A 468 5.98 -8.56 -35.33
CA ILE A 468 6.44 -9.02 -34.02
C ILE A 468 5.25 -9.29 -33.07
N SER A 469 4.21 -8.45 -33.11
CA SER A 469 2.98 -8.68 -32.32
C SER A 469 2.26 -9.97 -32.74
N HIS A 470 2.22 -10.24 -34.05
CA HIS A 470 1.70 -11.50 -34.58
C HIS A 470 2.55 -12.70 -34.13
N LEU A 471 3.88 -12.60 -34.15
CA LEU A 471 4.78 -13.65 -33.65
C LEU A 471 4.55 -13.95 -32.16
N ILE A 472 4.27 -12.95 -31.33
CA ILE A 472 3.89 -13.15 -29.93
C ILE A 472 2.59 -13.98 -29.84
N SER A 473 1.56 -13.62 -30.61
CA SER A 473 0.30 -14.37 -30.66
C SER A 473 0.50 -15.83 -31.07
N GLU A 474 1.29 -16.08 -32.12
CA GLU A 474 1.60 -17.45 -32.58
C GLU A 474 2.44 -18.24 -31.57
N THR A 475 3.34 -17.56 -30.86
CA THR A 475 4.13 -18.18 -29.79
C THR A 475 3.26 -18.56 -28.60
N TRP A 476 2.28 -17.73 -28.24
CA TRP A 476 1.28 -18.06 -27.22
C TRP A 476 0.47 -19.31 -27.59
N LYS A 477 0.10 -19.50 -28.86
CA LYS A 477 -0.57 -20.73 -29.31
C LYS A 477 0.28 -21.97 -29.06
N LYS A 478 1.56 -21.94 -29.44
CA LYS A 478 2.52 -23.03 -29.19
C LYS A 478 2.68 -23.31 -27.69
N MET A 479 2.71 -22.25 -26.88
CA MET A 479 2.83 -22.36 -25.43
C MET A 479 1.56 -22.95 -24.78
N ASN A 480 0.39 -22.64 -25.31
CA ASN A 480 -0.88 -23.24 -24.89
C ASN A 480 -0.94 -24.74 -25.22
N GLU A 481 -0.40 -25.15 -26.37
CA GLU A 481 -0.31 -26.56 -26.78
C GLU A 481 0.58 -27.36 -25.80
N ASP A 482 1.78 -26.84 -25.51
CA ASP A 482 2.73 -27.49 -24.59
C ASP A 482 2.25 -27.51 -23.12
N ARG A 483 1.31 -26.63 -22.75
CA ARG A 483 0.66 -26.67 -21.42
C ARG A 483 -0.21 -27.91 -21.25
N VAL A 484 -0.90 -28.33 -22.30
CA VAL A 484 -1.84 -29.46 -22.29
C VAL A 484 -1.11 -30.79 -22.54
N ALA A 485 0.05 -30.75 -23.19
CA ALA A 485 0.89 -31.91 -23.42
C ALA A 485 1.38 -32.55 -22.09
N SER A 486 1.57 -33.88 -22.10
CA SER A 486 2.19 -34.58 -20.98
C SER A 486 3.62 -34.07 -20.78
N SER A 487 3.87 -33.38 -19.66
CA SER A 487 5.18 -32.84 -19.31
C SER A 487 5.87 -33.63 -18.21
N LEU A 488 7.19 -33.72 -18.28
CA LEU A 488 8.04 -34.27 -17.20
C LEU A 488 8.16 -33.30 -16.00
N PHE A 489 7.62 -32.08 -16.13
CA PHE A 489 7.70 -31.05 -15.11
C PHE A 489 6.39 -30.94 -14.34
N ASN A 490 6.50 -30.47 -13.09
CA ASN A 490 5.34 -30.23 -12.26
C ASN A 490 4.57 -28.96 -12.70
N GLN A 491 3.32 -28.87 -12.26
CA GLN A 491 2.43 -27.77 -12.64
C GLN A 491 2.89 -26.41 -12.12
N THR A 492 3.61 -26.37 -10.98
CA THR A 492 4.19 -25.15 -10.44
C THR A 492 5.20 -24.53 -11.41
N PHE A 493 6.09 -25.36 -11.99
CA PHE A 493 7.07 -24.90 -12.97
C PHE A 493 6.42 -24.45 -14.28
N ILE A 494 5.48 -25.23 -14.81
CA ILE A 494 4.74 -24.86 -16.03
C ILE A 494 3.98 -23.55 -15.80
N GLY A 495 3.33 -23.40 -14.65
CA GLY A 495 2.67 -22.17 -14.23
C GLY A 495 3.64 -20.98 -14.16
N ALA A 496 4.82 -21.16 -13.58
CA ALA A 496 5.85 -20.12 -13.49
C ALA A 496 6.38 -19.70 -14.88
N ALA A 497 6.59 -20.66 -15.79
CA ALA A 497 6.97 -20.36 -17.18
C ALA A 497 5.89 -19.53 -17.91
N ILE A 498 4.61 -19.85 -17.69
CA ILE A 498 3.50 -19.07 -18.24
C ILE A 498 3.40 -17.69 -17.61
N ASN A 499 3.57 -17.61 -16.30
CA ASN A 499 3.52 -16.34 -15.58
C ASN A 499 4.72 -15.44 -15.93
N LEU A 500 5.88 -15.99 -16.30
CA LEU A 500 6.99 -15.20 -16.82
C LEU A 500 6.60 -14.46 -18.12
N ALA A 501 5.95 -15.16 -19.06
CA ALA A 501 5.44 -14.56 -20.30
C ALA A 501 4.37 -13.48 -20.02
N ARG A 502 3.43 -13.75 -19.09
CA ARG A 502 2.42 -12.76 -18.65
C ARG A 502 3.05 -11.52 -18.04
N THR A 503 4.05 -11.73 -17.19
CA THR A 503 4.78 -10.65 -16.52
C THR A 503 5.55 -9.82 -17.54
N ALA A 504 6.08 -10.43 -18.59
CA ALA A 504 6.73 -9.71 -19.68
C ALA A 504 5.79 -8.76 -20.42
N GLN A 505 4.64 -9.27 -20.84
CA GLN A 505 3.65 -8.43 -21.52
C GLN A 505 3.15 -7.31 -20.62
N CYS A 506 3.11 -7.53 -19.31
CA CYS A 506 2.84 -6.46 -18.36
C CYS A 506 3.99 -5.43 -18.33
N MET A 507 5.22 -5.87 -18.05
CA MET A 507 6.37 -4.99 -17.86
C MET A 507 6.66 -4.12 -19.08
N TYR A 508 6.43 -4.63 -20.29
CA TYR A 508 6.75 -3.94 -21.53
C TYR A 508 5.55 -3.35 -22.29
N GLN A 509 4.35 -3.39 -21.69
CA GLN A 509 3.10 -2.93 -22.31
C GLN A 509 3.12 -1.47 -22.75
N HIS A 510 3.81 -0.61 -21.97
CA HIS A 510 3.81 0.85 -22.14
C HIS A 510 5.24 1.41 -22.29
N GLY A 511 6.16 0.59 -22.79
CA GLY A 511 7.57 0.92 -22.95
C GLY A 511 8.48 0.13 -21.98
N ASP A 512 9.67 0.65 -21.72
CA ASP A 512 10.65 -0.01 -20.84
C ASP A 512 10.28 0.08 -19.35
N GLY A 513 9.42 -0.82 -18.89
CA GLY A 513 9.04 -0.91 -17.50
C GLY A 513 10.12 -1.49 -16.57
N HIS A 514 11.26 -1.96 -17.08
CA HIS A 514 12.35 -2.51 -16.26
C HIS A 514 13.50 -1.51 -16.09
N GLY A 515 13.95 -0.89 -17.18
CA GLY A 515 15.04 0.09 -17.20
C GLY A 515 14.63 1.50 -16.82
N ILE A 516 13.36 1.90 -16.96
CA ILE A 516 12.89 3.25 -16.61
C ILE A 516 12.02 3.22 -15.34
N GLN A 517 12.35 4.07 -14.35
CA GLN A 517 11.71 4.05 -13.01
C GLN A 517 10.49 4.96 -12.86
N ASP A 518 10.16 5.73 -13.90
CA ASP A 518 8.96 6.56 -13.94
C ASP A 518 7.83 5.86 -14.72
N ARG A 519 6.63 6.44 -14.73
CA ARG A 519 5.40 5.92 -15.38
C ARG A 519 4.72 4.74 -14.67
N GLU A 520 4.00 3.89 -15.42
CA GLU A 520 3.02 2.91 -14.94
C GLU A 520 3.63 1.82 -14.04
N THR A 521 4.89 1.41 -14.27
CA THR A 521 5.56 0.41 -13.42
C THR A 521 5.65 0.88 -11.98
N LYS A 522 5.92 2.16 -11.75
CA LYS A 522 5.97 2.71 -10.40
C LYS A 522 4.61 2.59 -9.71
N ASP A 523 3.52 2.86 -10.40
CA ASP A 523 2.17 2.75 -9.83
C ASP A 523 1.81 1.28 -9.55
N ARG A 524 2.24 0.36 -10.41
CA ARG A 524 2.13 -1.11 -10.18
C ARG A 524 2.93 -1.56 -8.95
N VAL A 525 4.17 -1.08 -8.79
CA VAL A 525 4.98 -1.34 -7.60
C VAL A 525 4.28 -0.79 -6.34
N LEU A 526 3.75 0.44 -6.42
CA LEU A 526 3.07 1.06 -5.30
C LEU A 526 1.81 0.28 -4.91
N SER A 527 0.95 -0.11 -5.86
CA SER A 527 -0.29 -0.84 -5.57
C SER A 527 -0.05 -2.26 -5.06
N LEU A 528 0.95 -2.96 -5.59
CA LEU A 528 1.20 -4.34 -5.21
C LEU A 528 2.03 -4.50 -3.95
N LEU A 529 3.04 -3.64 -3.73
CA LEU A 529 4.06 -3.87 -2.71
C LEU A 529 4.00 -2.87 -1.56
N ILE A 530 3.37 -1.70 -1.73
CA ILE A 530 3.47 -0.60 -0.75
C ILE A 530 2.11 -0.24 -0.16
N ASN A 531 1.11 0.00 -1.01
CA ASN A 531 -0.21 0.47 -0.60
C ASN A 531 -1.13 -0.73 -0.36
N PRO A 532 -1.61 -0.95 0.87
CA PRO A 532 -2.60 -1.99 1.12
C PRO A 532 -3.97 -1.60 0.56
N ILE A 533 -4.76 -2.61 0.18
CA ILE A 533 -6.16 -2.41 -0.19
C ILE A 533 -6.95 -2.00 1.05
N PRO A 534 -7.75 -0.93 1.02
CA PRO A 534 -8.59 -0.54 2.15
C PRO A 534 -9.55 -1.67 2.53
N LEU A 535 -9.42 -2.20 3.74
CA LEU A 535 -10.22 -3.36 4.18
C LEU A 535 -11.70 -3.07 4.34
N GLY A 536 -12.10 -1.79 4.44
CA GLY A 536 -13.50 -1.40 4.68
C GLY A 536 -14.01 -1.95 6.03
N SER A 537 -14.37 -1.07 6.96
CA SER A 537 -15.17 -1.54 8.10
C SER A 537 -16.50 -2.08 7.59
N THR A 538 -16.80 -3.32 7.99
CA THR A 538 -18.12 -3.95 7.92
C THR A 538 -19.25 -2.94 8.15
N ASN A 539 -20.23 -2.91 7.24
CA ASN A 539 -21.48 -2.14 7.31
C ASN A 539 -21.32 -0.63 7.54
N GLY A 540 -21.14 0.16 6.48
CA GLY A 540 -21.66 1.53 6.35
C GLY A 540 -21.30 2.58 7.41
N GLU A 541 -20.53 2.26 8.45
CA GLU A 541 -20.06 3.18 9.49
C GLU A 541 -18.73 3.79 8.99
N THR A 542 -18.72 5.09 8.71
CA THR A 542 -17.49 5.81 8.35
C THR A 542 -16.53 5.83 9.55
N HIS A 543 -15.23 6.05 9.29
CA HIS A 543 -14.24 6.28 10.34
C HIS A 543 -14.63 7.43 11.30
N ARG A 544 -15.47 8.37 10.87
CA ARG A 544 -15.96 9.47 11.72
C ARG A 544 -17.15 9.03 12.56
N GLU A 545 -18.09 8.27 12.00
CA GLU A 545 -19.23 7.69 12.73
C GLU A 545 -18.77 6.73 13.84
N ARG A 546 -17.77 5.90 13.56
CA ARG A 546 -17.15 5.02 14.57
C ARG A 546 -16.45 5.83 15.67
N ALA A 547 -15.78 6.94 15.34
CA ALA A 547 -15.10 7.79 16.32
C ALA A 547 -16.08 8.44 17.28
N VAL A 548 -17.22 8.92 16.76
CA VAL A 548 -18.30 9.52 17.54
C VAL A 548 -18.86 8.51 18.55
N LYS A 549 -19.20 7.32 18.07
CA LYS A 549 -19.76 6.26 18.92
C LYS A 549 -18.80 5.86 20.03
N LEU A 550 -17.53 5.64 19.68
CA LEU A 550 -16.50 5.28 20.65
C LEU A 550 -16.24 6.39 21.67
N LYS A 551 -16.31 7.68 21.27
CA LYS A 551 -16.22 8.79 22.24
C LYS A 551 -17.38 8.77 23.24
N GLU A 552 -18.60 8.52 22.78
CA GLU A 552 -19.74 8.44 23.69
C GLU A 552 -19.65 7.24 24.62
N ASP A 553 -19.22 6.08 24.12
CA ASP A 553 -18.99 4.90 24.95
C ASP A 553 -17.95 5.16 26.04
N VAL A 554 -16.85 5.83 25.73
CA VAL A 554 -15.82 6.21 26.71
C VAL A 554 -16.35 7.25 27.72
N ARG A 555 -17.17 8.22 27.28
CA ARG A 555 -17.84 9.16 28.18
C ARG A 555 -18.78 8.44 29.15
N MET A 556 -19.55 7.48 28.67
CA MET A 556 -20.38 6.62 29.52
C MET A 556 -19.54 5.81 30.50
N MET A 557 -18.38 5.30 30.09
CA MET A 557 -17.45 4.60 31.00
C MET A 557 -16.94 5.53 32.11
N LEU A 558 -16.54 6.76 31.77
CA LEU A 558 -16.07 7.75 32.74
C LEU A 558 -17.17 8.20 33.71
N ASN A 559 -18.41 8.32 33.25
CA ASN A 559 -19.54 8.63 34.12
C ASN A 559 -19.88 7.45 35.05
N LYS A 560 -19.90 6.21 34.53
CA LYS A 560 -20.14 5.00 35.34
C LYS A 560 -19.06 4.77 36.40
N VAL A 561 -17.81 5.12 36.10
CA VAL A 561 -16.71 4.93 37.07
C VAL A 561 -16.81 5.88 38.27
N GLN A 562 -17.64 6.94 38.21
CA GLN A 562 -17.85 7.87 39.32
C GLN A 562 -18.45 7.24 40.59
N GLU A 563 -18.90 5.99 40.53
CA GLU A 563 -19.36 5.24 41.72
C GLU A 563 -18.36 4.15 42.14
N ALA A 564 -17.32 3.89 41.35
CA ALA A 564 -16.31 2.87 41.65
C ALA A 564 -15.30 3.31 42.73
N ALA A 565 -14.50 2.37 43.23
CA ALA A 565 -13.42 2.68 44.18
C ALA A 565 -12.40 3.69 43.58
N PRO A 566 -11.81 4.60 44.40
CA PRO A 566 -10.92 5.66 43.91
C PRO A 566 -9.78 5.18 43.00
N LEU A 567 -9.16 4.04 43.33
CA LEU A 567 -8.08 3.47 42.52
C LEU A 567 -8.54 3.09 41.10
N HIS A 568 -9.74 2.53 40.93
CA HIS A 568 -10.27 2.20 39.61
C HIS A 568 -10.53 3.45 38.76
N ARG A 569 -10.99 4.53 39.39
CA ARG A 569 -11.18 5.84 38.74
C ARG A 569 -9.86 6.39 38.21
N LEU A 570 -8.83 6.40 39.08
CA LEU A 570 -7.50 6.90 38.74
C LEU A 570 -6.84 6.07 37.64
N LYS A 571 -6.99 4.74 37.67
CA LYS A 571 -6.51 3.85 36.59
C LYS A 571 -7.14 4.19 35.24
N LEU A 572 -8.46 4.41 35.20
CA LEU A 572 -9.14 4.76 33.94
C LEU A 572 -8.65 6.12 33.40
N ILE A 573 -8.47 7.11 34.28
CA ILE A 573 -7.91 8.41 33.90
C ILE A 573 -6.49 8.26 33.34
N ASP A 574 -5.62 7.51 34.02
CA ASP A 574 -4.25 7.24 33.56
C ASP A 574 -4.26 6.62 32.16
N THR A 575 -5.06 5.58 31.96
CA THR A 575 -5.18 4.92 30.66
C THR A 575 -5.67 5.89 29.57
N VAL A 576 -6.70 6.68 29.83
CA VAL A 576 -7.25 7.67 28.90
C VAL A 576 -6.23 8.77 28.55
N GLN A 577 -5.43 9.21 29.53
CA GLN A 577 -4.34 10.18 29.31
C GLN A 577 -3.20 9.58 28.49
N ARG A 578 -2.74 8.40 28.86
CA ARG A 578 -1.62 7.72 28.18
C ARG A 578 -1.97 7.27 26.77
N LEU A 579 -3.24 6.96 26.48
CA LEU A 579 -3.75 6.74 25.12
C LEU A 579 -3.88 8.03 24.30
N GLY A 580 -3.60 9.20 24.89
CA GLY A 580 -3.63 10.48 24.19
C GLY A 580 -5.01 10.98 23.81
N ILE A 581 -6.08 10.43 24.39
CA ILE A 581 -7.49 10.79 24.10
C ILE A 581 -8.16 11.60 25.21
N SER A 582 -7.45 11.89 26.30
CA SER A 582 -7.98 12.60 27.47
C SER A 582 -8.56 13.99 27.19
N TYR A 583 -8.07 14.68 26.16
CA TYR A 583 -8.56 16.01 25.80
C TYR A 583 -10.02 16.01 25.32
N HIS A 584 -10.57 14.87 24.88
CA HIS A 584 -12.00 14.72 24.57
C HIS A 584 -12.89 14.66 25.82
N PHE A 585 -12.30 14.42 27.00
CA PHE A 585 -13.00 14.08 28.24
C PHE A 585 -12.59 14.96 29.43
N GLY A 586 -12.11 16.18 29.16
CA GLY A 586 -11.57 17.06 30.20
C GLY A 586 -12.57 17.37 31.32
N VAL A 587 -13.86 17.52 30.99
CA VAL A 587 -14.92 17.80 31.96
C VAL A 587 -15.14 16.60 32.89
N GLU A 588 -15.23 15.41 32.33
CA GLU A 588 -15.45 14.16 33.06
C GLU A 588 -14.24 13.84 33.96
N ILE A 589 -13.02 13.96 33.42
CA ILE A 589 -11.78 13.75 34.17
C ILE A 589 -11.69 14.75 35.32
N LYS A 590 -11.98 16.04 35.08
CA LYS A 590 -11.95 17.07 36.12
C LYS A 590 -12.96 16.74 37.23
N LYS A 591 -14.21 16.41 36.92
CA LYS A 591 -15.23 16.02 37.91
C LYS A 591 -14.79 14.83 38.75
N ILE A 592 -14.19 13.81 38.13
CA ILE A 592 -13.68 12.64 38.84
C ILE A 592 -12.55 13.04 39.80
N LEU A 593 -11.57 13.83 39.34
CA LEU A 593 -10.45 14.27 40.17
C LEU A 593 -10.90 15.21 41.31
N GLU A 594 -11.82 16.13 41.07
CA GLU A 594 -12.43 16.98 42.11
C GLU A 594 -13.13 16.11 43.16
N SER A 595 -13.88 15.07 42.72
CA SER A 595 -14.53 14.15 43.65
C SER A 595 -13.51 13.40 44.52
N ILE A 596 -12.38 12.96 43.95
CA ILE A 596 -11.34 12.26 44.68
C ILE A 596 -10.67 13.21 45.68
N TYR A 597 -10.34 14.43 45.23
CA TYR A 597 -9.69 15.44 46.05
C TYR A 597 -10.58 15.89 47.24
N HIS A 598 -11.89 16.03 47.04
CA HIS A 598 -12.82 16.53 48.06
C HIS A 598 -13.52 15.44 48.90
N TYR A 599 -13.70 14.22 48.40
CA TYR A 599 -14.35 13.13 49.15
C TYR A 599 -13.44 12.59 50.26
N ASP A 600 -12.12 12.56 50.04
CA ASP A 600 -11.12 12.11 51.03
C ASP A 600 -10.81 13.17 52.12
N HIS A 601 -11.51 14.31 52.10
CA HIS A 601 -11.40 15.36 53.12
C HIS A 601 -12.12 15.05 54.45
N ARG A 602 -12.86 13.96 54.55
CA ARG A 602 -13.56 13.57 55.79
C ARG A 602 -12.93 12.30 56.41
N SER A 603 -11.80 12.50 57.07
CA SER A 603 -11.20 11.71 58.18
C SER A 603 -9.89 10.93 57.99
N TYR A 604 -9.36 10.68 56.79
CA TYR A 604 -8.04 10.02 56.63
C TYR A 604 -7.26 10.52 55.40
N ARG A 605 -6.79 11.78 55.50
CA ARG A 605 -6.43 12.68 54.38
C ARG A 605 -5.58 12.11 53.23
N TRP A 606 -4.79 11.06 53.43
CA TRP A 606 -4.11 10.33 52.35
C TRP A 606 -3.77 8.91 52.78
N ASN A 607 -4.54 8.27 53.69
CA ASN A 607 -4.09 7.10 54.47
C ASN A 607 -4.13 5.76 53.70
N LYS A 608 -3.61 5.73 52.46
CA LYS A 608 -3.45 4.52 51.65
C LYS A 608 -2.19 3.74 52.10
N GLU A 609 -2.35 2.46 52.36
CA GLU A 609 -1.24 1.52 52.63
C GLU A 609 -0.54 1.08 51.33
N ASP A 610 -1.22 1.19 50.18
CA ASP A 610 -0.72 0.81 48.86
C ASP A 610 0.07 1.97 48.21
N LEU A 611 1.35 1.71 47.94
CA LEU A 611 2.27 2.67 47.32
C LEU A 611 1.86 3.06 45.90
N TYR A 612 1.45 2.08 45.09
CA TYR A 612 0.99 2.30 43.73
C TYR A 612 -0.24 3.21 43.71
N ALA A 613 -1.21 2.96 44.58
CA ALA A 613 -2.42 3.76 44.65
C ALA A 613 -2.15 5.22 45.06
N LEU A 614 -1.28 5.44 46.06
CA LEU A 614 -0.92 6.80 46.50
C LEU A 614 -0.08 7.54 45.44
N ALA A 615 0.89 6.87 44.82
CA ALA A 615 1.75 7.48 43.81
C ALA A 615 0.96 7.88 42.55
N LEU A 616 0.05 7.01 42.10
CA LEU A 616 -0.82 7.30 40.96
C LEU A 616 -1.72 8.52 41.23
N GLU A 617 -2.34 8.57 42.41
CA GLU A 617 -3.19 9.68 42.82
C GLU A 617 -2.42 11.00 42.93
N PHE A 618 -1.28 10.99 43.61
CA PHE A 618 -0.39 12.15 43.75
C PHE A 618 -0.01 12.70 42.38
N ARG A 619 0.41 11.82 41.46
CA ARG A 619 0.83 12.20 40.11
C ARG A 619 -0.31 12.83 39.32
N LEU A 620 -1.48 12.18 39.28
CA LEU A 620 -2.63 12.69 38.54
C LEU A 620 -3.15 14.02 39.11
N LEU A 621 -3.27 14.15 40.43
CA LEU A 621 -3.74 15.37 41.06
C LEU A 621 -2.77 16.55 40.82
N ARG A 622 -1.46 16.35 40.99
CA ARG A 622 -0.48 17.42 40.72
C ARG A 622 -0.41 17.80 39.24
N GLN A 623 -0.50 16.83 38.32
CA GLN A 623 -0.56 17.10 36.88
C GLN A 623 -1.75 17.99 36.49
N HIS A 624 -2.85 17.90 37.24
CA HIS A 624 -4.06 18.70 37.04
C HIS A 624 -4.14 19.95 37.93
N GLY A 625 -3.04 20.30 38.62
CA GLY A 625 -2.92 21.55 39.39
C GLY A 625 -3.49 21.53 40.81
N TYR A 626 -3.80 20.35 41.36
CA TYR A 626 -4.21 20.23 42.76
C TYR A 626 -3.00 20.22 43.69
N GLU A 627 -3.14 20.87 44.85
CA GLU A 627 -2.12 20.90 45.88
C GLU A 627 -2.15 19.58 46.69
N VAL A 628 -1.17 18.70 46.44
CA VAL A 628 -0.99 17.46 47.21
C VAL A 628 0.31 17.56 48.00
N PRO A 629 0.29 17.48 49.33
CA PRO A 629 1.50 17.53 50.15
C PRO A 629 2.48 16.40 49.79
N HIS A 630 3.78 16.70 49.70
CA HIS A 630 4.80 15.67 49.40
C HIS A 630 5.07 14.73 50.59
N ASP A 631 4.78 15.16 51.82
CA ASP A 631 5.00 14.39 53.04
C ASP A 631 4.05 13.19 53.20
N VAL A 632 3.07 13.04 52.30
CA VAL A 632 2.20 11.85 52.22
C VAL A 632 3.01 10.55 52.07
N PHE A 633 4.19 10.63 51.45
CA PHE A 633 5.10 9.49 51.29
C PHE A 633 5.93 9.15 52.54
N ARG A 634 5.93 9.99 53.59
CA ARG A 634 6.75 9.76 54.82
C ARG A 634 6.45 8.43 55.51
N ARG A 635 5.23 7.90 55.37
CA ARG A 635 4.86 6.58 55.91
C ARG A 635 5.63 5.40 55.30
N PHE A 636 6.09 5.58 54.06
CA PHE A 636 6.88 4.61 53.32
C PHE A 636 8.36 4.74 53.66
N THR A 637 8.72 5.69 54.52
CA THR A 637 10.07 5.88 55.06
C THR A 637 10.24 5.29 56.45
N ASP A 638 11.47 4.94 56.82
CA ASP A 638 11.87 4.52 58.17
C ASP A 638 12.11 5.72 59.12
N GLU A 639 12.51 5.46 60.36
CA GLU A 639 12.80 6.51 61.36
C GLU A 639 13.97 7.43 60.96
N SER A 640 14.80 7.03 60.00
CA SER A 640 15.89 7.84 59.44
C SER A 640 15.44 8.71 58.25
N GLY A 641 14.20 8.56 57.81
CA GLY A 641 13.64 9.29 56.67
C GLY A 641 13.97 8.70 55.30
N LYS A 642 14.41 7.43 55.23
CA LYS A 642 14.69 6.71 53.96
C LYS A 642 13.57 5.75 53.59
N PHE A 643 13.28 5.54 52.30
CA PHE A 643 12.26 4.57 51.88
C PHE A 643 12.61 3.14 52.35
N LYS A 644 11.60 2.44 52.88
CA LYS A 644 11.72 1.09 53.45
C LYS A 644 12.09 0.08 52.35
N ALA A 645 13.08 -0.76 52.62
CA ALA A 645 13.54 -1.78 51.68
C ALA A 645 12.46 -2.83 51.32
N CYS A 646 11.45 -3.04 52.16
CA CYS A 646 10.34 -3.95 51.86
C CYS A 646 9.48 -3.50 50.66
N LEU A 647 9.59 -2.24 50.23
CA LEU A 647 8.86 -1.73 49.06
C LEU A 647 9.42 -2.28 47.74
N CYS A 648 10.63 -2.84 47.75
CA CYS A 648 11.28 -3.43 46.57
C CYS A 648 10.50 -4.62 45.99
N GLU A 649 9.60 -5.23 46.76
CA GLU A 649 8.72 -6.30 46.30
C GLU A 649 7.57 -5.78 45.39
N ASP A 650 7.22 -4.49 45.47
CA ASP A 650 6.19 -3.85 44.63
C ASP A 650 6.82 -3.00 43.51
N THR A 651 7.26 -3.69 42.45
CA THR A 651 7.86 -3.01 41.27
C THR A 651 6.89 -2.02 40.61
N ARG A 652 5.58 -2.26 40.67
CA ARG A 652 4.57 -1.36 40.09
C ARG A 652 4.42 -0.09 40.93
N GLY A 653 4.38 -0.21 42.25
CA GLY A 653 4.39 0.94 43.17
C GLY A 653 5.64 1.79 43.01
N ILE A 654 6.80 1.17 42.89
CA ILE A 654 8.07 1.87 42.65
C ILE A 654 8.05 2.61 41.31
N LEU A 655 7.55 2.00 40.23
CA LEU A 655 7.43 2.64 38.92
C LEU A 655 6.56 3.89 38.97
N TYR A 656 5.39 3.81 39.60
CA TYR A 656 4.49 4.96 39.68
C TYR A 656 4.99 6.02 40.66
N LEU A 657 5.72 5.64 41.72
CA LEU A 657 6.42 6.59 42.59
C LEU A 657 7.52 7.32 41.81
N TYR A 658 8.32 6.60 41.02
CA TYR A 658 9.33 7.19 40.13
C TYR A 658 8.71 8.26 39.23
N GLU A 659 7.60 7.95 38.55
CA GLU A 659 6.88 8.89 37.70
C GLU A 659 6.30 10.09 38.48
N ALA A 660 5.83 9.87 39.71
CA ALA A 660 5.36 10.93 40.58
C ALA A 660 6.48 11.90 40.99
N THR A 661 7.72 11.42 41.16
CA THR A 661 8.84 12.28 41.60
C THR A 661 9.18 13.39 40.61
N TYR A 662 8.83 13.23 39.33
CA TYR A 662 9.08 14.26 38.30
C TYR A 662 8.13 15.46 38.38
N LEU A 663 7.18 15.44 39.33
CA LEU A 663 6.31 16.56 39.68
C LEU A 663 6.76 17.28 40.96
N SER A 664 8.01 17.05 41.39
CA SER A 664 8.61 17.73 42.54
C SER A 664 8.81 19.22 42.27
N ILE A 665 8.59 20.04 43.28
CA ILE A 665 8.97 21.47 43.29
C ILE A 665 10.15 21.72 44.23
N PRO A 666 10.84 22.88 44.14
CA PRO A 666 11.96 23.18 45.02
C PRO A 666 11.59 23.08 46.51
N GLY A 667 12.39 22.34 47.29
CA GLY A 667 12.21 22.17 48.74
C GLY A 667 11.60 20.82 49.16
N GLU A 668 11.18 19.98 48.23
CA GLU A 668 10.52 18.69 48.52
C GLU A 668 11.51 17.51 48.61
N SER A 669 12.42 17.55 49.59
CA SER A 669 13.54 16.59 49.71
C SER A 669 13.15 15.12 49.77
N ILE A 670 11.92 14.79 50.20
CA ILE A 670 11.40 13.41 50.20
C ILE A 670 11.20 12.85 48.79
N LEU A 671 10.88 13.70 47.81
CA LEU A 671 10.70 13.27 46.42
C LEU A 671 12.04 13.10 45.71
N ASP A 672 13.07 13.85 46.12
CA ASP A 672 14.44 13.64 45.64
C ASP A 672 14.98 12.30 46.14
N GLU A 673 14.79 11.99 47.43
CA GLU A 673 15.16 10.68 47.97
C GLU A 673 14.31 9.54 47.37
N ALA A 674 13.02 9.76 47.13
CA ALA A 674 12.17 8.82 46.38
C ALA A 674 12.70 8.56 44.97
N ARG A 675 13.21 9.60 44.29
CA ARG A 675 13.73 9.48 42.92
C ARG A 675 14.98 8.62 42.90
N ASP A 676 15.89 8.83 43.85
CA ASP A 676 17.10 8.04 44.00
C ASP A 676 16.77 6.58 44.34
N PHE A 677 15.90 6.37 45.32
CA PHE A 677 15.44 5.04 45.74
C PHE A 677 14.80 4.26 44.59
N THR A 678 13.81 4.87 43.91
CA THR A 678 13.07 4.23 42.83
C THR A 678 13.95 3.97 41.61
N THR A 679 14.80 4.91 41.20
CA THR A 679 15.71 4.72 40.06
C THR A 679 16.63 3.52 40.26
N LYS A 680 17.18 3.37 41.47
CA LYS A 680 18.04 2.24 41.82
C LYS A 680 17.29 0.91 41.71
N HIS A 681 16.14 0.81 42.38
CA HIS A 681 15.42 -0.46 42.48
C HIS A 681 14.68 -0.86 41.19
N LEU A 682 14.30 0.10 40.34
CA LEU A 682 13.81 -0.18 38.98
C LEU A 682 14.91 -0.76 38.07
N LYS A 683 16.15 -0.28 38.19
CA LYS A 683 17.28 -0.87 37.46
C LYS A 683 17.59 -2.29 37.94
N GLU A 684 17.48 -2.53 39.25
CA GLU A 684 17.66 -3.86 39.84
C GLU A 684 16.55 -4.83 39.41
N SER A 685 15.28 -4.38 39.37
CA SER A 685 14.14 -5.23 39.01
C SER A 685 14.17 -5.71 37.56
N LEU A 686 14.84 -4.98 36.65
CA LEU A 686 15.06 -5.43 35.27
C LEU A 686 16.00 -6.64 35.15
N ASN A 687 16.75 -6.98 36.20
CA ASN A 687 17.58 -8.18 36.27
C ASN A 687 16.83 -9.39 36.86
N ASP A 688 15.65 -9.19 37.45
CA ASP A 688 14.80 -10.27 37.91
C ASP A 688 14.16 -10.97 36.70
N LYS A 689 14.29 -12.29 36.63
CA LYS A 689 13.71 -13.09 35.54
C LYS A 689 12.20 -13.29 35.69
N ASN A 690 11.65 -13.00 36.88
CA ASN A 690 10.24 -13.20 37.20
C ASN A 690 9.38 -11.95 37.00
N ILE A 691 9.97 -10.80 36.64
CA ILE A 691 9.20 -9.59 36.34
C ILE A 691 8.31 -9.82 35.11
N ALA A 692 7.03 -9.44 35.20
CA ALA A 692 6.11 -9.53 34.08
C ALA A 692 6.64 -8.71 32.88
N GLN A 693 6.62 -9.29 31.67
CA GLN A 693 7.23 -8.68 30.48
C GLN A 693 6.69 -7.27 30.19
N ASN A 694 5.38 -7.06 30.34
CA ASN A 694 4.75 -5.74 30.17
C ASN A 694 5.25 -4.72 31.20
N LEU A 695 5.45 -5.15 32.46
CA LEU A 695 5.98 -4.28 33.50
C LEU A 695 7.46 -3.95 33.24
N ALA A 696 8.27 -4.91 32.83
CA ALA A 696 9.67 -4.67 32.44
C ALA A 696 9.78 -3.68 31.28
N MET A 697 8.87 -3.76 30.30
CA MET A 697 8.82 -2.83 29.18
C MET A 697 8.50 -1.41 29.64
N LEU A 698 7.49 -1.24 30.51
CA LEU A 698 7.15 0.04 31.13
C LEU A 698 8.31 0.61 31.95
N VAL A 699 9.02 -0.23 32.70
CA VAL A 699 10.19 0.18 33.49
C VAL A 699 11.34 0.64 32.60
N ARG A 700 11.71 -0.12 31.56
CA ARG A 700 12.75 0.29 30.60
C ARG A 700 12.42 1.62 29.94
N HIS A 701 11.17 1.75 29.48
CA HIS A 701 10.69 2.98 28.86
C HIS A 701 10.80 4.15 29.86
N SER A 702 10.25 4.03 31.05
CA SER A 702 10.25 5.12 32.05
C SER A 702 11.66 5.54 32.50
N LEU A 703 12.61 4.58 32.58
CA LEU A 703 14.02 4.86 32.88
C LEU A 703 14.77 5.55 31.73
N GLU A 704 14.36 5.36 30.47
CA GLU A 704 14.92 6.06 29.32
C GLU A 704 14.51 7.55 29.32
N LEU A 705 13.21 7.79 29.52
CA LEU A 705 12.64 9.12 29.70
C LEU A 705 11.37 9.03 30.56
N PRO A 706 11.24 9.79 31.66
CA PRO A 706 10.04 9.76 32.50
C PRO A 706 8.82 10.29 31.77
N LEU A 707 7.63 9.76 32.08
CA LEU A 707 6.37 10.10 31.43
C LEU A 707 6.10 11.61 31.41
N HIS A 708 6.36 12.32 32.51
CA HIS A 708 6.13 13.77 32.60
C HIS A 708 7.00 14.58 31.61
N CYS A 709 8.15 14.04 31.21
CA CYS A 709 9.08 14.70 30.30
C CYS A 709 8.87 14.32 28.82
N ARG A 710 7.90 13.46 28.50
CA ARG A 710 7.66 12.96 27.14
C ARG A 710 6.73 13.87 26.34
N MET A 711 6.91 13.86 25.02
CA MET A 711 5.88 14.37 24.11
C MET A 711 4.67 13.45 24.16
N LEU A 712 3.54 13.97 24.65
CA LEU A 712 2.29 13.22 24.90
C LEU A 712 1.83 12.39 23.70
N ARG A 713 2.04 12.89 22.47
CA ARG A 713 1.61 12.18 21.27
C ARG A 713 2.52 11.03 20.86
N LEU A 714 3.83 11.14 21.12
CA LEU A 714 4.77 10.02 20.95
C LEU A 714 4.54 8.95 22.03
N GLU A 715 4.28 9.38 23.26
CA GLU A 715 3.86 8.45 24.33
C GLU A 715 2.57 7.72 23.95
N ALA A 716 1.56 8.43 23.45
CA ALA A 716 0.31 7.82 23.02
C ALA A 716 0.50 6.78 21.91
N CYS A 717 1.34 7.09 20.91
CA CYS A 717 1.66 6.16 19.82
C CYS A 717 2.29 4.86 20.36
N TRP A 718 3.28 4.97 21.23
CA TRP A 718 3.92 3.82 21.85
C TRP A 718 2.96 3.07 22.79
N PHE A 719 2.22 3.80 23.63
CA PHE A 719 1.33 3.21 24.62
C PHE A 719 0.10 2.55 24.00
N ILE A 720 -0.37 2.97 22.82
CA ILE A 720 -1.42 2.28 22.06
C ILE A 720 -1.01 0.83 21.75
N ASP A 721 0.25 0.59 21.37
CA ASP A 721 0.77 -0.76 21.12
C ASP A 721 0.91 -1.56 22.42
N VAL A 722 1.46 -0.94 23.48
CA VAL A 722 1.63 -1.59 24.79
C VAL A 722 0.28 -1.94 25.43
N TYR A 723 -0.68 -1.02 25.39
CA TYR A 723 -2.03 -1.22 25.90
C TYR A 723 -2.79 -2.28 25.10
N GLY A 724 -2.57 -2.35 23.77
CA GLY A 724 -3.14 -3.39 22.92
C GLY A 724 -2.72 -4.82 23.29
N LYS A 725 -1.58 -4.99 23.98
CA LYS A 725 -1.03 -6.26 24.44
C LYS A 725 -1.31 -6.55 25.94
N SER A 726 -2.09 -5.70 26.60
CA SER A 726 -2.40 -5.81 28.03
C SER A 726 -3.63 -6.71 28.26
N GLU A 727 -3.59 -7.55 29.29
CA GLU A 727 -4.76 -8.38 29.69
C GLU A 727 -5.95 -7.52 30.13
N ASP A 728 -5.69 -6.36 30.75
CA ASP A 728 -6.72 -5.39 31.19
C ASP A 728 -7.20 -4.42 30.09
N MET A 729 -6.95 -4.74 28.80
CA MET A 729 -7.26 -3.85 27.68
C MET A 729 -8.77 -3.71 27.44
N ASN A 730 -9.23 -2.46 27.39
CA ASN A 730 -10.58 -2.11 26.94
C ASN A 730 -10.56 -1.72 25.45
N THR A 731 -11.29 -2.49 24.64
CA THR A 731 -11.35 -2.36 23.18
C THR A 731 -11.91 -1.02 22.74
N THR A 732 -12.89 -0.46 23.44
CA THR A 732 -13.46 0.86 23.14
C THR A 732 -12.42 1.97 23.25
N LEU A 733 -11.63 1.96 24.34
CA LEU A 733 -10.55 2.93 24.55
C LEU A 733 -9.45 2.80 23.49
N LEU A 734 -9.06 1.56 23.15
CA LEU A 734 -8.01 1.27 22.17
C LEU A 734 -8.44 1.70 20.76
N ASP A 735 -9.67 1.37 20.35
CA ASP A 735 -10.21 1.73 19.05
C ASP A 735 -10.35 3.24 18.90
N LEU A 736 -10.80 3.94 19.95
CA LEU A 736 -10.89 5.40 19.93
C LEU A 736 -9.51 6.03 19.76
N ALA A 737 -8.51 5.54 20.50
CA ALA A 737 -7.15 6.06 20.46
C ALA A 737 -6.50 5.89 19.09
N LYS A 738 -6.65 4.71 18.47
CA LYS A 738 -6.16 4.44 17.10
C LYS A 738 -6.82 5.37 16.08
N LEU A 739 -8.13 5.57 16.20
CA LEU A 739 -8.91 6.37 15.26
C LEU A 739 -8.62 7.87 15.39
N ASP A 740 -8.51 8.36 16.62
CA ASP A 740 -8.14 9.75 16.94
C ASP A 740 -6.71 10.10 16.47
N PHE A 741 -5.77 9.16 16.60
CA PHE A 741 -4.41 9.31 16.07
C PHE A 741 -4.41 9.56 14.56
N ASN A 742 -5.33 8.92 13.83
CA ASN A 742 -5.37 8.97 12.37
C ASN A 742 -6.03 10.25 11.79
N MET A 743 -6.84 11.02 12.54
CA MET A 743 -7.46 12.25 12.02
C MET A 743 -6.45 13.38 11.78
N TRP A 744 -5.42 13.50 12.63
CA TRP A 744 -4.30 14.41 12.41
C TRP A 744 -3.45 14.00 11.19
N ALA A 745 -3.51 12.72 10.81
CA ALA A 745 -2.85 12.24 9.61
C ALA A 745 -3.46 12.84 8.34
N ASP A 746 -4.76 13.19 8.31
CA ASP A 746 -5.38 13.82 7.12
C ASP A 746 -4.91 15.27 6.90
N LEU A 747 -4.73 16.04 7.98
CA LEU A 747 -4.07 17.34 7.93
C LEU A 747 -2.61 17.21 7.46
N CYS A 748 -1.88 16.20 7.99
CA CYS A 748 -0.51 15.93 7.59
C CYS A 748 -0.41 15.46 6.12
N LYS A 749 -1.37 14.67 5.63
CA LYS A 749 -1.48 14.26 4.21
C LYS A 749 -1.73 15.49 3.32
N SER A 750 -2.57 16.42 3.76
CA SER A 750 -2.84 17.67 3.06
C SER A 750 -1.59 18.56 2.96
N TYR A 751 -0.81 18.70 4.04
CA TYR A 751 0.48 19.39 4.02
C TYR A 751 1.52 18.66 3.16
N LEU A 752 1.56 17.33 3.23
CA LEU A 752 2.45 16.51 2.42
C LEU A 752 2.14 16.66 0.93
N LEU A 753 0.86 16.78 0.54
CA LEU A 753 0.47 17.04 -0.84
C LEU A 753 1.00 18.40 -1.33
N GLN A 754 0.88 19.45 -0.53
CA GLN A 754 1.44 20.76 -0.88
C GLN A 754 2.98 20.74 -0.96
N ALA A 755 3.63 20.05 -0.04
CA ALA A 755 5.08 19.86 -0.08
C ALA A 755 5.54 19.04 -1.31
N LYS A 756 4.72 18.10 -1.77
CA LYS A 756 4.95 17.37 -3.02
C LYS A 756 4.85 18.30 -4.22
N TRP A 757 3.79 19.13 -4.31
CA TRP A 757 3.61 20.11 -5.37
C TRP A 757 4.81 21.06 -5.48
N TYR A 758 5.25 21.60 -4.34
CA TYR A 758 6.44 22.44 -4.26
C TYR A 758 7.71 21.75 -4.75
N LYS A 759 7.99 20.55 -4.23
CA LYS A 759 9.21 19.82 -4.57
C LYS A 759 9.26 19.41 -6.05
N SER A 760 8.11 19.12 -6.66
CA SER A 760 8.03 18.79 -8.08
C SER A 760 7.95 20.01 -8.99
N GLY A 761 7.86 21.23 -8.45
CA GLY A 761 7.57 22.43 -9.23
C GLY A 761 6.18 22.42 -9.88
N TYR A 762 5.25 21.60 -9.37
CA TYR A 762 3.90 21.49 -9.91
C TYR A 762 3.01 22.61 -9.36
N ILE A 763 2.37 23.35 -10.25
CA ILE A 763 1.36 24.36 -9.91
C ILE A 763 -0.01 23.73 -10.16
N PRO A 764 -0.80 23.42 -9.11
CA PRO A 764 -2.12 22.82 -9.27
C PRO A 764 -3.11 23.78 -9.94
N THR A 765 -4.19 23.23 -10.51
CA THR A 765 -5.34 24.07 -10.94
C THR A 765 -5.96 24.76 -9.72
N LEU A 766 -6.72 25.84 -9.92
CA LEU A 766 -7.40 26.52 -8.82
C LEU A 766 -8.35 25.56 -8.08
N GLU A 767 -9.03 24.68 -8.81
CA GLU A 767 -9.93 23.67 -8.23
C GLU A 767 -9.18 22.62 -7.41
N GLU A 768 -8.09 22.06 -7.94
CA GLU A 768 -7.22 21.10 -7.23
C GLU A 768 -6.65 21.71 -5.95
N TYR A 769 -6.19 22.96 -6.04
CA TYR A 769 -5.71 23.71 -4.89
C TYR A 769 -6.81 23.88 -3.85
N ILE A 770 -7.97 24.43 -4.23
CA ILE A 770 -9.07 24.70 -3.31
C ILE A 770 -9.51 23.43 -2.58
N ASN A 771 -9.61 22.30 -3.28
CA ASN A 771 -10.04 21.02 -2.72
C ASN A 771 -9.14 20.52 -1.57
N ASN A 772 -7.85 20.87 -1.60
CA ASN A 772 -6.90 20.59 -0.52
C ASN A 772 -6.76 21.76 0.47
N ALA A 773 -6.90 23.00 0.00
CA ALA A 773 -6.52 24.20 0.74
C ALA A 773 -7.46 24.52 1.91
N TRP A 774 -8.75 24.17 1.83
CA TRP A 774 -9.69 24.34 2.94
C TRP A 774 -9.43 23.37 4.11
N ILE A 775 -8.73 22.24 3.85
CA ILE A 775 -8.33 21.26 4.89
C ILE A 775 -7.05 21.73 5.59
N SER A 776 -6.05 22.18 4.81
CA SER A 776 -4.75 22.64 5.31
C SER A 776 -4.74 23.97 6.07
N VAL A 777 -5.86 24.72 6.08
CA VAL A 777 -5.96 26.04 6.74
C VAL A 777 -6.33 25.97 8.23
N THR A 778 -6.42 24.76 8.79
CA THR A 778 -6.80 24.50 10.20
C THR A 778 -8.24 24.86 10.56
N GLY A 779 -8.98 25.59 9.70
CA GLY A 779 -10.40 25.93 9.88
C GLY A 779 -11.32 24.76 10.24
N PRO A 780 -11.22 23.59 9.58
CA PRO A 780 -12.05 22.43 9.92
C PRO A 780 -11.75 21.89 11.33
N VAL A 781 -10.48 21.89 11.72
CA VAL A 781 -10.07 21.51 13.07
C VAL A 781 -10.68 22.49 14.08
N MET A 782 -10.55 23.80 13.87
CA MET A 782 -11.09 24.83 14.78
C MET A 782 -12.60 24.72 14.95
N LEU A 783 -13.37 24.58 13.87
CA LEU A 783 -14.83 24.55 13.94
C LEU A 783 -15.38 23.25 14.51
N ILE A 784 -14.77 22.11 14.19
CA ILE A 784 -15.16 20.84 14.82
C ILE A 784 -14.97 20.94 16.34
N HIS A 785 -13.88 21.54 16.82
CA HIS A 785 -13.69 21.76 18.24
C HIS A 785 -14.69 22.79 18.80
N ALA A 786 -14.94 23.90 18.10
CA ALA A 786 -15.90 24.92 18.51
C ALA A 786 -17.33 24.36 18.67
N TYR A 787 -17.75 23.43 17.80
CA TYR A 787 -19.04 22.73 17.93
C TYR A 787 -19.20 22.06 19.29
N PHE A 788 -18.15 21.36 19.74
CA PHE A 788 -18.15 20.65 21.03
C PHE A 788 -18.01 21.59 22.23
N PHE A 789 -17.36 22.76 22.06
CA PHE A 789 -17.25 23.76 23.13
C PHE A 789 -18.51 24.61 23.33
N ALA A 790 -19.36 24.71 22.31
CA ALA A 790 -20.55 25.57 22.32
C ALA A 790 -21.80 24.96 23.01
N GLU A 791 -21.64 23.94 23.87
CA GLU A 791 -22.74 23.23 24.57
C GLU A 791 -23.88 22.75 23.63
N ASN A 792 -23.55 22.35 22.39
CA ASN A 792 -24.53 21.82 21.44
C ASN A 792 -25.17 20.51 21.92
N PRO A 793 -26.47 20.27 21.65
CA PRO A 793 -27.05 18.94 21.78
C PRO A 793 -26.29 17.97 20.85
N ILE A 794 -25.59 17.01 21.44
CA ILE A 794 -24.84 16.00 20.69
C ILE A 794 -25.81 14.89 20.27
N THR A 795 -26.62 15.17 19.24
CA THR A 795 -27.55 14.20 18.66
C THR A 795 -26.93 13.49 17.47
N LYS A 796 -27.36 12.25 17.21
CA LYS A 796 -26.92 11.48 16.04
C LYS A 796 -27.24 12.22 14.75
N GLU A 797 -28.36 12.92 14.69
CA GLU A 797 -28.84 13.70 13.55
C GLU A 797 -27.98 14.94 13.30
N ALA A 798 -27.54 15.65 14.36
CA ALA A 798 -26.67 16.82 14.22
C ALA A 798 -25.25 16.44 13.76
N LEU A 799 -24.73 15.31 14.23
CA LEU A 799 -23.42 14.79 13.82
C LEU A 799 -23.44 14.23 12.39
N VAL A 800 -24.52 13.52 12.02
CA VAL A 800 -24.77 13.11 10.63
C VAL A 800 -24.97 14.34 9.73
N CYS A 801 -25.50 15.45 10.23
CA CYS A 801 -25.60 16.71 9.47
C CYS A 801 -24.23 17.37 9.23
N LEU A 802 -23.34 17.42 10.24
CA LEU A 802 -21.95 17.89 10.08
C LEU A 802 -21.17 17.05 9.06
N GLU A 803 -21.54 15.78 8.91
CA GLU A 803 -20.93 14.83 7.99
C GLU A 803 -21.52 14.86 6.58
N LYS A 804 -22.85 14.92 6.45
CA LYS A 804 -23.56 14.93 5.15
C LYS A 804 -23.62 16.30 4.49
N ASN A 805 -23.52 17.38 5.27
CA ASN A 805 -23.50 18.74 4.76
C ASN A 805 -22.38 19.54 5.45
N PRO A 806 -21.10 19.30 5.09
CA PRO A 806 -19.95 19.93 5.76
C PRO A 806 -19.84 21.42 5.46
N ASN A 807 -20.79 22.00 4.74
CA ASN A 807 -20.78 23.37 4.25
C ASN A 807 -20.62 24.42 5.35
N ILE A 808 -21.25 24.22 6.52
CA ILE A 808 -21.10 25.12 7.67
C ILE A 808 -19.67 25.14 8.24
N ILE A 809 -18.85 24.12 7.93
CA ILE A 809 -17.41 24.06 8.24
C ILE A 809 -16.56 24.46 7.03
N ARG A 810 -16.94 23.99 5.84
CA ARG A 810 -16.20 24.15 4.59
C ARG A 810 -16.16 25.61 4.15
N TRP A 811 -17.31 26.30 4.11
CA TRP A 811 -17.38 27.69 3.64
C TRP A 811 -16.59 28.68 4.49
N PRO A 812 -16.70 28.70 5.83
CA PRO A 812 -15.86 29.59 6.63
C PRO A 812 -14.37 29.22 6.57
N SER A 813 -14.02 27.94 6.42
CA SER A 813 -12.63 27.50 6.21
C SER A 813 -12.10 27.94 4.84
N MET A 814 -12.93 27.88 3.80
CA MET A 814 -12.59 28.41 2.47
C MET A 814 -12.43 29.93 2.49
N ILE A 815 -13.32 30.68 3.16
CA ILE A 815 -13.17 32.14 3.32
C ILE A 815 -11.87 32.45 4.05
N LEU A 816 -11.53 31.70 5.10
CA LEU A 816 -10.26 31.82 5.82
C LEU A 816 -9.06 31.62 4.91
N ARG A 817 -9.06 30.55 4.12
CA ARG A 817 -7.99 30.25 3.17
C ARG A 817 -7.85 31.32 2.10
N LEU A 818 -8.93 31.64 1.39
CA LEU A 818 -8.89 32.60 0.28
C LEU A 818 -8.54 34.02 0.76
N SER A 819 -8.96 34.40 1.98
CA SER A 819 -8.57 35.69 2.56
C SER A 819 -7.07 35.73 2.88
N ASN A 820 -6.49 34.63 3.38
CA ASN A 820 -5.04 34.52 3.58
C ASN A 820 -4.27 34.58 2.25
N ASP A 821 -4.76 33.88 1.24
CA ASP A 821 -4.12 33.78 -0.07
C ASP A 821 -4.21 35.09 -0.90
N LEU A 822 -5.06 36.04 -0.50
CA LEU A 822 -5.15 37.37 -1.12
C LEU A 822 -4.00 38.30 -0.73
N ILE A 823 -3.13 37.93 0.21
CA ILE A 823 -2.12 38.82 0.78
C ILE A 823 -0.72 38.52 0.25
N GLY A 824 0.03 39.58 -0.07
CA GLY A 824 1.40 39.52 -0.59
C GLY A 824 1.40 39.50 -2.12
N THR A 825 2.43 40.05 -2.77
CA THR A 825 2.53 40.01 -4.24
C THR A 825 2.95 38.62 -4.69
N SER A 826 2.49 38.17 -5.86
CA SER A 826 2.87 36.85 -6.39
C SER A 826 4.40 36.69 -6.48
N GLN A 827 5.11 37.79 -6.72
CA GLN A 827 6.58 37.85 -6.80
C GLN A 827 7.27 37.72 -5.43
N ASP A 828 6.78 38.38 -4.38
CA ASP A 828 7.40 38.31 -3.04
C ASP A 828 7.24 36.91 -2.41
N GLU A 829 6.10 36.24 -2.68
CA GLU A 829 5.83 34.88 -2.22
C GLU A 829 6.68 33.83 -2.97
N LEU A 830 6.85 33.99 -4.28
CA LEU A 830 7.73 33.14 -5.09
C LEU A 830 9.21 33.32 -4.68
N GLN A 831 9.65 34.54 -4.33
CA GLN A 831 11.01 34.79 -3.86
C GLN A 831 11.31 34.21 -2.48
N ARG A 832 10.30 34.09 -1.60
CA ARG A 832 10.42 33.42 -0.29
C ARG A 832 10.42 31.89 -0.39
N GLY A 833 10.09 31.35 -1.57
CA GLY A 833 10.00 29.91 -1.80
C GLY A 833 8.73 29.30 -1.22
N ASP A 834 7.62 30.04 -1.20
CA ASP A 834 6.32 29.54 -0.75
C ASP A 834 5.63 28.67 -1.82
N ASN A 835 4.70 27.81 -1.40
CA ASN A 835 3.87 27.01 -2.31
C ASN A 835 2.96 27.94 -3.15
N PRO A 836 2.66 27.60 -4.42
CA PRO A 836 1.64 28.30 -5.19
C PRO A 836 0.31 28.34 -4.44
N LYS A 837 -0.24 29.55 -4.24
CA LYS A 837 -1.55 29.79 -3.61
C LYS A 837 -2.62 30.05 -4.66
N SER A 838 -3.85 30.33 -4.23
CA SER A 838 -4.99 30.49 -5.15
C SER A 838 -4.76 31.50 -6.28
N ILE A 839 -3.99 32.58 -6.02
CA ILE A 839 -3.65 33.59 -7.05
C ILE A 839 -2.75 32.98 -8.13
N GLN A 840 -1.65 32.32 -7.73
CA GLN A 840 -0.70 31.69 -8.65
C GLN A 840 -1.35 30.54 -9.41
N CYS A 841 -2.20 29.74 -8.76
CA CYS A 841 -2.94 28.65 -9.40
C CYS A 841 -3.88 29.18 -10.50
N TYR A 842 -4.64 30.25 -10.23
CA TYR A 842 -5.55 30.83 -11.22
C TYR A 842 -4.81 31.49 -12.39
N MET A 843 -3.73 32.21 -12.12
CA MET A 843 -2.88 32.80 -13.16
C MET A 843 -2.26 31.72 -14.06
N HIS A 844 -1.80 30.62 -13.47
CA HIS A 844 -1.25 29.48 -14.22
C HIS A 844 -2.30 28.79 -15.09
N GLU A 845 -3.50 28.59 -14.56
CA GLU A 845 -4.59 27.90 -15.26
C GLU A 845 -5.18 28.73 -16.42
N THR A 846 -5.31 30.04 -16.25
CA THR A 846 -6.07 30.90 -17.18
C THR A 846 -5.20 31.86 -18.00
N GLY A 847 -3.93 32.05 -17.61
CA GLY A 847 -3.06 33.08 -18.17
C GLY A 847 -3.44 34.52 -17.78
N ALA A 848 -4.35 34.69 -16.82
CA ALA A 848 -4.83 36.00 -16.36
C ALA A 848 -3.75 36.82 -15.66
N SER A 849 -3.92 38.15 -15.63
CA SER A 849 -3.05 39.03 -14.85
C SER A 849 -3.23 38.81 -13.35
N GLU A 850 -2.25 39.20 -12.54
CA GLU A 850 -2.38 39.13 -11.07
C GLU A 850 -3.57 39.98 -10.56
N GLU A 851 -3.86 41.11 -11.21
CA GLU A 851 -4.99 41.96 -10.89
C GLU A 851 -6.33 41.24 -11.15
N ASP A 852 -6.46 40.60 -12.32
CA ASP A 852 -7.65 39.80 -12.67
C ASP A 852 -7.80 38.59 -11.76
N ALA A 853 -6.69 37.92 -11.40
CA ALA A 853 -6.70 36.80 -10.46
C ALA A 853 -7.17 37.22 -9.07
N ARG A 854 -6.70 38.37 -8.57
CA ARG A 854 -7.16 38.93 -7.28
C ARG A 854 -8.63 39.27 -7.30
N GLU A 855 -9.12 39.86 -8.38
CA GLU A 855 -10.54 40.19 -8.52
C GLU A 855 -11.40 38.93 -8.59
N HIS A 856 -10.92 37.89 -9.28
CA HIS A 856 -11.56 36.57 -9.29
C HIS A 856 -11.63 35.94 -7.89
N ILE A 857 -10.54 35.96 -7.12
CA ILE A 857 -10.54 35.41 -5.76
C ILE A 857 -11.45 36.22 -4.82
N LYS A 858 -11.51 37.56 -4.93
CA LYS A 858 -12.49 38.38 -4.19
C LYS A 858 -13.92 38.01 -4.55
N HIS A 859 -14.21 37.82 -5.84
CA HIS A 859 -15.52 37.34 -6.29
C HIS A 859 -15.84 35.97 -5.69
N LEU A 860 -14.89 35.04 -5.67
CA LEU A 860 -15.04 33.72 -5.07
C LEU A 860 -15.31 33.78 -3.56
N ILE A 861 -14.67 34.69 -2.83
CA ILE A 861 -14.96 34.94 -1.41
C ILE A 861 -16.39 35.46 -1.24
N SER A 862 -16.83 36.40 -2.08
CA SER A 862 -18.20 36.91 -2.07
C SER A 862 -19.23 35.80 -2.34
N GLU A 863 -19.00 34.93 -3.32
CA GLU A 863 -19.86 33.78 -3.60
C GLU A 863 -19.85 32.77 -2.45
N THR A 864 -18.70 32.54 -1.82
CA THR A 864 -18.59 31.65 -0.65
C THR A 864 -19.35 32.21 0.56
N TRP A 865 -19.38 33.53 0.73
CA TRP A 865 -20.22 34.19 1.74
C TRP A 865 -21.71 34.02 1.49
N LYS A 866 -22.16 34.08 0.22
CA LYS A 866 -23.57 33.82 -0.13
C LYS A 866 -23.97 32.40 0.25
N LYS A 867 -23.12 31.41 -0.06
CA LYS A 867 -23.32 29.99 0.32
C LYS A 867 -23.35 29.81 1.84
N LEU A 868 -22.41 30.43 2.57
CA LEU A 868 -22.41 30.42 4.04
C LEU A 868 -23.69 31.04 4.63
N ASN A 869 -24.19 32.13 4.05
CA ASN A 869 -25.42 32.77 4.50
C ASN A 869 -26.66 31.91 4.22
N GLU A 870 -26.70 31.21 3.09
CA GLU A 870 -27.76 30.24 2.76
C GLU A 870 -27.79 29.09 3.78
N ASP A 871 -26.63 28.47 4.04
CA ASP A 871 -26.51 27.37 5.00
C ASP A 871 -26.78 27.80 6.45
N ARG A 872 -26.47 29.05 6.79
CA ARG A 872 -26.84 29.67 8.08
C ARG A 872 -28.35 29.76 8.27
N VAL A 873 -29.12 30.06 7.23
CA VAL A 873 -30.59 30.17 7.31
C VAL A 873 -31.26 28.80 7.27
N ALA A 874 -30.65 27.83 6.57
CA ALA A 874 -31.16 26.47 6.44
C ALA A 874 -30.88 25.57 7.66
N SER A 875 -29.86 25.86 8.47
CA SER A 875 -29.40 24.99 9.57
C SER A 875 -30.25 25.10 10.84
N SER A 876 -31.43 24.45 10.86
CA SER A 876 -32.26 24.31 12.07
C SER A 876 -31.72 23.30 13.10
N LEU A 877 -30.63 22.59 12.77
CA LEU A 877 -30.07 21.47 13.54
C LEU A 877 -28.88 21.86 14.44
N PHE A 878 -28.30 23.04 14.26
CA PHE A 878 -27.17 23.53 15.05
C PHE A 878 -27.60 24.65 15.98
N ASN A 879 -27.01 24.72 17.17
CA ASN A 879 -27.30 25.85 18.05
C ASN A 879 -26.72 27.15 17.49
N GLN A 880 -27.34 28.27 17.87
CA GLN A 880 -26.97 29.58 17.38
C GLN A 880 -25.50 29.91 17.70
N THR A 881 -24.98 29.46 18.84
CA THR A 881 -23.61 29.68 19.29
C THR A 881 -22.56 29.09 18.33
N PHE A 882 -22.78 27.88 17.81
CA PHE A 882 -21.87 27.26 16.86
C PHE A 882 -21.98 27.90 15.47
N ILE A 883 -23.21 28.20 15.02
CA ILE A 883 -23.43 28.94 13.78
C ILE A 883 -22.71 30.30 13.84
N ASP A 884 -22.81 30.99 14.96
CA ASP A 884 -22.12 32.26 15.19
C ASP A 884 -20.60 32.06 15.24
N ALA A 885 -20.09 30.97 15.83
CA ALA A 885 -18.66 30.65 15.80
C ALA A 885 -18.13 30.41 14.37
N ALA A 886 -18.89 29.69 13.53
CA ALA A 886 -18.58 29.46 12.12
C ALA A 886 -18.54 30.77 11.33
N VAL A 887 -19.55 31.62 11.50
CA VAL A 887 -19.61 32.95 10.87
C VAL A 887 -18.50 33.86 11.39
N ASN A 888 -18.22 33.82 12.69
CA ASN A 888 -17.18 34.64 13.30
C ASN A 888 -15.79 34.20 12.90
N LEU A 889 -15.54 32.92 12.59
CA LEU A 889 -14.29 32.49 11.99
C LEU A 889 -14.08 33.16 10.62
N ALA A 890 -15.10 33.18 9.77
CA ALA A 890 -15.04 33.85 8.47
C ALA A 890 -14.85 35.38 8.60
N ARG A 891 -15.53 36.03 9.56
CA ARG A 891 -15.34 37.46 9.87
C ARG A 891 -13.94 37.76 10.39
N THR A 892 -13.45 36.91 11.30
CA THR A 892 -12.11 37.06 11.90
C THR A 892 -11.06 36.91 10.82
N ALA A 893 -11.18 35.92 9.95
CA ALA A 893 -10.30 35.77 8.81
C ALA A 893 -10.20 37.06 7.98
N GLN A 894 -11.33 37.61 7.56
CA GLN A 894 -11.32 38.86 6.79
C GLN A 894 -10.75 40.03 7.60
N CYS A 895 -11.10 40.15 8.89
CA CYS A 895 -10.55 41.19 9.75
C CYS A 895 -9.02 41.12 9.87
N MET A 896 -8.47 39.91 10.02
CA MET A 896 -7.04 39.64 10.15
C MET A 896 -6.26 39.83 8.85
N TYR A 897 -6.95 39.73 7.71
CA TYR A 897 -6.34 39.66 6.38
C TYR A 897 -6.73 40.82 5.43
N GLN A 898 -7.56 41.77 5.88
CA GLN A 898 -8.05 42.88 5.06
C GLN A 898 -6.98 43.93 4.73
N HIS A 899 -5.98 44.12 5.60
CA HIS A 899 -4.99 45.20 5.51
C HIS A 899 -3.54 44.72 5.37
N GLY A 900 -3.33 43.41 5.34
CA GLY A 900 -2.00 42.80 5.37
C GLY A 900 -2.01 41.47 6.13
N ASP A 901 -0.86 40.81 6.19
CA ASP A 901 -0.72 39.55 6.90
C ASP A 901 -0.66 39.82 8.40
N GLY A 902 -1.83 39.95 9.03
CA GLY A 902 -1.95 40.23 10.47
C GLY A 902 -1.40 39.12 11.39
N HIS A 903 -0.87 38.02 10.83
CA HIS A 903 -0.21 36.93 11.58
C HIS A 903 1.30 36.87 11.38
N GLY A 904 1.79 36.99 10.15
CA GLY A 904 3.22 36.88 9.81
C GLY A 904 3.99 38.20 9.83
N ILE A 905 3.31 39.35 9.72
CA ILE A 905 3.93 40.68 9.75
C ILE A 905 3.13 41.57 10.70
N GLU A 906 3.79 42.19 11.69
CA GLU A 906 3.12 43.09 12.65
C GLU A 906 2.72 44.40 11.93
N ASP A 907 1.53 44.43 11.32
CA ASP A 907 0.97 45.63 10.74
C ASP A 907 0.36 46.54 11.84
N ARG A 908 0.45 47.85 11.62
CA ARG A 908 0.01 48.86 12.60
C ARG A 908 -1.49 48.77 12.91
N GLU A 909 -2.31 48.35 11.95
CA GLU A 909 -3.76 48.38 12.04
C GLU A 909 -4.32 47.18 12.81
N THR A 910 -3.79 45.98 12.57
CA THR A 910 -4.06 44.76 13.33
C THR A 910 -3.61 44.94 14.79
N LYS A 911 -2.45 45.56 15.02
CA LYS A 911 -1.98 45.92 16.35
C LYS A 911 -2.94 46.89 17.05
N ASP A 912 -3.36 47.96 16.38
CA ASP A 912 -4.29 48.95 16.95
C ASP A 912 -5.68 48.33 17.25
N ARG A 913 -6.13 47.36 16.44
CA ARG A 913 -7.36 46.58 16.69
C ARG A 913 -7.21 45.67 17.92
N VAL A 914 -6.11 44.93 18.05
CA VAL A 914 -5.85 44.09 19.24
C VAL A 914 -5.73 44.95 20.49
N LEU A 915 -5.01 46.08 20.42
CA LEU A 915 -4.88 47.02 21.53
C LEU A 915 -6.23 47.62 21.92
N SER A 916 -7.07 48.03 20.96
CA SER A 916 -8.40 48.57 21.26
C SER A 916 -9.38 47.53 21.82
N LEU A 917 -9.24 46.25 21.44
CA LEU A 917 -10.13 45.20 21.92
C LEU A 917 -9.76 44.68 23.33
N PHE A 918 -8.46 44.57 23.63
CA PHE A 918 -7.99 43.88 24.84
C PHE A 918 -7.29 44.79 25.86
N ILE A 919 -6.72 45.92 25.43
CA ILE A 919 -5.83 46.75 26.27
C ILE A 919 -6.44 48.13 26.58
N ASN A 920 -7.11 48.76 25.63
CA ASN A 920 -7.67 50.10 25.80
C ASN A 920 -9.16 49.99 26.17
N PRO A 921 -9.55 50.25 27.43
CA PRO A 921 -10.95 50.19 27.83
C PRO A 921 -11.77 51.26 27.13
N ILE A 922 -13.00 50.91 26.72
CA ILE A 922 -13.96 51.87 26.16
C ILE A 922 -14.31 52.90 27.25
N PRO A 923 -14.05 54.22 27.06
CA PRO A 923 -14.34 55.21 28.08
C PRO A 923 -15.84 55.28 28.38
N LEU A 924 -16.23 54.99 29.62
CA LEU A 924 -17.56 55.29 30.12
C LEU A 924 -17.56 56.79 30.44
N GLY A 925 -18.20 57.62 29.59
CA GLY A 925 -18.24 59.07 29.79
C GLY A 925 -18.70 59.44 31.20
N SER A 926 -17.94 60.29 31.88
CA SER A 926 -18.31 60.83 33.19
C SER A 926 -19.52 61.75 33.09
N ASP A 927 -20.37 61.64 34.11
CA ASP A 927 -21.41 62.57 34.53
C ASP A 927 -21.28 63.99 33.94
N ASN A 928 -22.25 64.34 33.11
CA ASN A 928 -22.68 65.72 32.92
C ASN A 928 -23.95 65.93 33.72
N ARG A 929 -23.81 66.41 34.97
CA ARG A 929 -24.76 67.30 35.65
C ARG A 929 -24.12 67.99 36.86
N SER A 930 -23.43 69.09 36.56
CA SER A 930 -23.45 70.40 37.22
C SER A 930 -23.73 70.53 38.73
N GLY A 931 -22.84 71.24 39.43
CA GLY A 931 -23.14 71.96 40.67
C GLY A 931 -22.07 73.02 40.99
N ASN A 932 -22.43 74.30 40.84
CA ASN A 932 -21.65 75.50 41.15
C ASN A 932 -21.04 75.53 42.56
N ASN A 933 -19.72 75.78 42.66
CA ASN A 933 -19.02 76.92 43.30
C ASN A 933 -17.57 76.55 43.60
#